data_AF-A0A923R1G6-F1
#
_entry.id   AF-A0A923R1G6-F1
#
_cell.length_a   1.000
_cell.length_b   1.000
_cell.length_c   1.000
_cell.angle_alpha   90.00
_cell.angle_beta   90.00
_cell.angle_gamma   90.00
#
_symmetry.space_group_name_H-M   'P 1'
#
loop_
_entity.id
_entity.type
_entity.pdbx_description
1 polymer ?
#
loop_
_entity_poly.entity_id
_entity_poly.type
_entity_poly.pdbx_seq_one_letter_code
_entity_poly.pdbx_strand_id
1 'polypeptide(L)'
;MITNLFRFHGRKLLCLTLLLGILPVASNATPPNEPVAPIGLEELGRGKPTLASGQLTPETFVAFETKALAHAQTVYVNWKRLRASGVIIPYDGQTRFREAAAQLYATAIPRPEDAPGTFLEKVVTLYSSGYGGLGMDGNFGDGRRGSRGKVSLKGVGVTQMVGKTDMAHGHGGLFRPDAIIEPTIAAVLDEELTYGTSGILFVFADGRTVKWPDGRQDGLAEMLSLDFARPAHTLSNPNIHAGSEEQRARDRERLKSMVAHIDEFYPAPVGARWKSEPERFGIGLREFIRRIALTYAQLHVRSIYVGADSPSNIMANGGITDFGTASAVDGFTRVTILPPEVNAPNGDTNGPKRDILKEIVDDYEKTLPEKYKPYLPSFEKAAALFDQNYEKYLHQEFVFLAGAPKEILHHLENSPSIQLLGAEIHRLSTAGNEETRHVDVVFRPHEIAMPKNTGTYRVDEILIQAAKTLPDGREAIERGLRTLIPNQKIRQTFAHAYFDATTEMSNAGARDHVSPRALQAFFAEAAVVRNRKRPHLMRSPEFVRESERVWDRFEKSQDVNAVQTYIDSMVEENVHDFPDASPFQLVIDQASNTFEGYALRRVFDARSGEFETILRIDTGGNRGNLLGFDFKLDDLLRSRVIYTLGHMHGSAFPKKVGDSVEFRLPAAQGRSFRLDIATSDGHLIPGNAKSRVAAALLGEWSDRPAEKTSCPNWLRRAISRF
;
A
#
# COMPACT_ATOMS: atom_id res chain seq x y z
N MET A 1 83.90 22.01 -18.27
CA MET A 1 82.61 22.47 -18.83
C MET A 1 81.53 21.70 -18.07
N ILE A 2 80.68 22.31 -17.22
CA ILE A 2 79.63 23.31 -17.52
C ILE A 2 78.54 22.66 -18.40
N THR A 3 77.25 22.48 -18.04
CA THR A 3 76.39 22.61 -16.81
C THR A 3 75.01 21.92 -17.16
N ASN A 4 73.95 21.72 -16.35
CA ASN A 4 73.63 21.47 -14.93
C ASN A 4 72.12 21.02 -14.86
N LEU A 5 71.55 20.33 -13.86
CA LEU A 5 72.05 19.40 -12.82
C LEU A 5 70.85 18.72 -12.09
N PHE A 6 70.78 17.37 -12.06
CA PHE A 6 70.00 16.52 -11.11
C PHE A 6 68.44 16.56 -11.17
N ARG A 7 67.64 15.60 -10.62
CA ARG A 7 67.82 14.18 -10.22
C ARG A 7 66.47 13.43 -10.21
N PHE A 8 66.53 12.09 -10.19
CA PHE A 8 65.40 11.19 -9.86
C PHE A 8 64.78 11.45 -8.47
N HIS A 9 63.47 11.17 -8.34
CA HIS A 9 62.96 10.21 -7.36
C HIS A 9 61.73 9.47 -7.94
N GLY A 10 61.54 8.20 -7.56
CA GLY A 10 60.69 7.27 -8.32
C GLY A 10 59.20 7.28 -7.99
N ARG A 11 58.39 6.83 -8.95
CA ARG A 11 57.04 6.30 -8.71
C ARG A 11 56.95 4.88 -9.24
N LYS A 12 56.53 3.94 -8.40
CA LYS A 12 56.14 2.59 -8.84
C LYS A 12 54.87 2.71 -9.68
N LEU A 13 54.85 2.10 -10.87
CA LEU A 13 53.64 1.99 -11.68
C LEU A 13 52.72 0.93 -11.07
N LEU A 14 51.84 1.33 -10.16
CA LEU A 14 50.81 0.44 -9.63
C LEU A 14 49.65 0.40 -10.64
N CYS A 15 49.55 -0.68 -11.41
CA CYS A 15 48.39 -0.95 -12.26
C CYS A 15 47.17 -1.31 -11.39
N LEU A 16 46.56 -0.29 -10.80
CA LEU A 16 45.28 -0.42 -10.10
C LEU A 16 44.18 -0.60 -11.15
N THR A 17 43.90 -1.84 -11.50
CA THR A 17 42.78 -2.21 -12.37
C THR A 17 41.49 -1.68 -11.74
N LEU A 18 40.84 -0.72 -12.40
CA LEU A 18 39.62 -0.08 -11.93
C LEU A 18 38.42 -1.00 -12.10
N LEU A 19 38.42 -2.08 -11.30
CA LEU A 19 37.26 -2.92 -11.00
C LEU A 19 36.30 -2.14 -10.08
N LEU A 20 35.78 -1.02 -10.59
CA LEU A 20 34.52 -0.46 -10.12
C LEU A 20 33.41 -1.41 -10.57
N GLY A 21 33.23 -2.48 -9.80
CA GLY A 21 32.09 -3.36 -9.93
C GLY A 21 30.83 -2.54 -9.74
N ILE A 22 30.08 -2.34 -10.83
CA ILE A 22 28.72 -1.80 -10.79
C ILE A 22 27.85 -2.89 -10.16
N LEU A 23 27.88 -2.98 -8.84
CA LEU A 23 26.88 -3.72 -8.09
C LEU A 23 25.54 -3.03 -8.35
N PRO A 24 24.50 -3.76 -8.80
CA PRO A 24 23.18 -3.17 -8.94
C PRO A 24 22.71 -2.70 -7.56
N VAL A 25 22.46 -1.39 -7.43
CA VAL A 25 21.83 -0.82 -6.24
C VAL A 25 20.37 -1.25 -6.27
N ALA A 26 20.07 -2.40 -5.66
CA ALA A 26 18.73 -2.95 -5.60
C ALA A 26 17.72 -1.87 -5.20
N SER A 27 16.60 -1.80 -5.93
CA SER A 27 15.57 -0.79 -5.70
C SER A 27 15.07 -0.85 -4.26
N ASN A 28 15.20 0.25 -3.52
CA ASN A 28 14.85 0.34 -2.10
C ASN A 28 13.33 0.35 -1.87
N ALA A 29 12.69 -0.80 -2.11
CA ALA A 29 11.72 -1.27 -1.14
C ALA A 29 12.42 -1.44 0.23
N THR A 30 11.64 -1.55 1.31
CA THR A 30 12.17 -2.02 2.61
C THR A 30 13.08 -3.25 2.37
N PRO A 31 14.31 -3.30 2.93
CA PRO A 31 15.23 -4.40 2.68
C PRO A 31 14.49 -5.72 2.93
N PRO A 32 14.56 -6.70 1.99
CA PRO A 32 13.65 -7.85 1.97
C PRO A 32 13.70 -8.52 3.33
N ASN A 33 12.57 -8.44 4.05
CA ASN A 33 12.55 -8.47 5.52
C ASN A 33 13.48 -9.55 6.07
N GLU A 34 14.48 -9.17 6.88
CA GLU A 34 15.25 -10.15 7.63
C GLU A 34 14.25 -11.04 8.38
N PRO A 35 14.31 -12.37 8.21
CA PRO A 35 13.17 -13.24 8.48
C PRO A 35 12.74 -13.11 9.94
N VAL A 36 11.59 -12.46 10.14
CA VAL A 36 11.14 -11.99 11.45
C VAL A 36 10.97 -13.21 12.35
N ALA A 37 11.70 -13.24 13.47
CA ALA A 37 11.65 -14.35 14.41
C ALA A 37 10.19 -14.63 14.81
N PRO A 38 9.72 -15.88 14.73
CA PRO A 38 8.30 -16.19 14.87
C PRO A 38 7.82 -15.93 16.30
N ILE A 39 6.72 -15.21 16.44
CA ILE A 39 6.15 -14.75 17.72
C ILE A 39 4.73 -15.26 17.95
N GLY A 40 4.38 -15.45 19.23
CA GLY A 40 2.99 -15.61 19.66
C GLY A 40 2.18 -14.34 19.41
N LEU A 41 0.87 -14.48 19.27
CA LEU A 41 -0.04 -13.34 19.02
C LEU A 41 0.10 -12.27 20.11
N GLU A 42 0.19 -12.70 21.37
CA GLU A 42 0.31 -11.86 22.56
C GLU A 42 1.62 -11.06 22.66
N GLU A 43 2.66 -11.44 21.92
CA GLU A 43 3.93 -10.68 21.85
C GLU A 43 3.73 -9.32 21.15
N LEU A 44 2.78 -9.22 20.21
CA LEU A 44 2.45 -7.93 19.58
C LEU A 44 2.01 -6.90 20.63
N GLY A 45 1.33 -7.33 21.69
CA GLY A 45 0.81 -6.45 22.75
C GLY A 45 1.65 -6.44 24.03
N ARG A 46 2.90 -6.93 24.02
CA ARG A 46 3.67 -7.08 25.25
C ARG A 46 4.41 -5.78 25.64
N GLY A 47 4.20 -5.33 26.87
CA GLY A 47 4.89 -4.18 27.46
C GLY A 47 4.27 -2.81 27.14
N LYS A 48 5.05 -1.75 27.37
CA LYS A 48 4.81 -0.38 26.89
C LYS A 48 4.84 -0.34 25.34
N PRO A 49 4.52 0.78 24.67
CA PRO A 49 4.79 0.93 23.24
C PRO A 49 6.26 0.63 22.92
N THR A 50 6.48 -0.41 22.12
CA THR A 50 7.79 -0.90 21.68
C THR A 50 7.92 -0.67 20.18
N LEU A 51 8.23 0.59 19.86
CA LEU A 51 8.65 1.08 18.56
C LEU A 51 7.54 1.26 17.50
N ALA A 52 7.33 2.52 17.14
CA ALA A 52 7.56 2.92 15.76
C ALA A 52 9.07 3.05 15.51
N SER A 53 9.73 2.01 14.97
CA SER A 53 11.18 1.94 14.60
C SER A 53 12.24 2.63 15.49
N GLY A 54 12.00 2.85 16.79
CA GLY A 54 12.90 3.62 17.68
C GLY A 54 12.75 5.15 17.59
N GLN A 55 11.71 5.64 16.93
CA GLN A 55 11.53 7.04 16.56
C GLN A 55 10.85 7.89 17.65
N LEU A 56 10.09 7.28 18.57
CA LEU A 56 9.30 7.99 19.60
C LEU A 56 9.88 7.80 21.01
N THR A 57 9.98 8.89 21.78
CA THR A 57 10.50 8.85 23.17
C THR A 57 9.39 8.54 24.18
N PRO A 58 9.73 8.05 25.40
CA PRO A 58 8.72 7.71 26.42
C PRO A 58 7.80 8.86 26.84
N GLU A 59 8.29 10.11 26.81
CA GLU A 59 7.57 11.33 27.20
C GLU A 59 6.46 11.70 26.19
N THR A 60 6.49 11.08 25.01
CA THR A 60 5.43 11.18 24.01
C THR A 60 4.16 10.46 24.44
N PHE A 61 4.24 9.51 25.38
CA PHE A 61 3.14 8.61 25.73
C PHE A 61 2.53 8.89 27.10
N VAL A 62 1.20 9.00 27.17
CA VAL A 62 0.47 9.07 28.44
C VAL A 62 -0.32 7.79 28.64
N ALA A 63 -0.07 7.11 29.76
CA ALA A 63 -0.80 5.90 30.15
C ALA A 63 -2.26 6.22 30.53
N PHE A 64 -3.17 5.33 30.13
CA PHE A 64 -4.57 5.35 30.57
C PHE A 64 -5.12 3.92 30.72
N GLU A 65 -6.22 3.79 31.44
CA GLU A 65 -6.87 2.51 31.70
C GLU A 65 -8.11 2.33 30.82
N THR A 66 -8.25 1.12 30.31
CA THR A 66 -9.43 0.60 29.60
C THR A 66 -9.92 -0.66 30.31
N LYS A 67 -11.15 -1.09 30.07
CA LYS A 67 -11.62 -2.43 30.45
C LYS A 67 -11.78 -3.30 29.19
N ALA A 68 -11.41 -4.56 29.30
CA ALA A 68 -11.61 -5.52 28.23
C ALA A 68 -13.11 -5.71 27.95
N LEU A 69 -13.47 -5.79 26.66
CA LEU A 69 -14.87 -5.93 26.23
C LEU A 69 -15.36 -7.37 26.44
N ALA A 70 -16.58 -7.53 26.95
CA ALA A 70 -17.12 -8.85 27.29
C ALA A 70 -17.65 -9.64 26.09
N HIS A 71 -18.00 -8.94 25.01
CA HIS A 71 -18.73 -9.49 23.86
C HIS A 71 -18.09 -9.13 22.51
N ALA A 72 -16.84 -8.64 22.51
CA ALA A 72 -16.17 -8.24 21.28
C ALA A 72 -15.85 -9.43 20.35
N GLN A 73 -16.01 -9.22 19.06
CA GLN A 73 -15.83 -10.24 18.02
C GLN A 73 -14.89 -9.75 16.92
N THR A 74 -13.86 -10.53 16.60
CA THR A 74 -12.90 -10.21 15.53
C THR A 74 -13.52 -10.49 14.15
N VAL A 75 -14.04 -9.46 13.50
CA VAL A 75 -14.75 -9.55 12.21
C VAL A 75 -13.79 -9.53 11.01
N TYR A 76 -12.68 -8.80 11.10
CA TYR A 76 -11.62 -8.81 10.07
C TYR A 76 -10.26 -9.20 10.66
N VAL A 77 -9.47 -9.92 9.88
CA VAL A 77 -8.07 -10.27 10.15
C VAL A 77 -7.24 -10.12 8.88
N ASN A 78 -6.17 -9.34 8.92
CA ASN A 78 -5.20 -9.24 7.83
C ASN A 78 -4.13 -10.32 7.99
N TRP A 79 -4.45 -11.53 7.55
CA TRP A 79 -3.58 -12.71 7.67
C TRP A 79 -2.21 -12.52 7.00
N LYS A 80 -2.15 -11.79 5.88
CA LYS A 80 -0.88 -11.49 5.17
C LYS A 80 0.02 -10.59 6.01
N ARG A 81 -0.51 -9.47 6.54
CA ARG A 81 0.27 -8.55 7.40
C ARG A 81 0.68 -9.20 8.73
N LEU A 82 -0.13 -10.10 9.28
CA LEU A 82 0.26 -10.90 10.46
C LEU A 82 1.46 -11.83 10.17
N ARG A 83 1.45 -12.59 9.06
CA ARG A 83 2.62 -13.41 8.66
C ARG A 83 3.86 -12.54 8.43
N ALA A 84 3.72 -11.42 7.73
CA ALA A 84 4.80 -10.46 7.51
C ALA A 84 5.34 -9.82 8.82
N SER A 85 4.54 -9.80 9.88
CA SER A 85 4.93 -9.36 11.23
C SER A 85 5.52 -10.48 12.10
N GLY A 86 5.72 -11.68 11.54
CA GLY A 86 6.25 -12.86 12.23
C GLY A 86 5.25 -13.61 13.11
N VAL A 87 3.95 -13.30 13.05
CA VAL A 87 2.95 -13.92 13.94
C VAL A 87 2.64 -15.35 13.52
N ILE A 88 2.76 -16.29 14.46
CA ILE A 88 2.36 -17.68 14.28
C ILE A 88 0.82 -17.76 14.25
N ILE A 89 0.25 -18.19 13.12
CA ILE A 89 -1.19 -18.42 12.94
C ILE A 89 -1.46 -19.93 13.07
N PRO A 90 -2.32 -20.39 14.00
CA PRO A 90 -2.71 -21.79 14.11
C PRO A 90 -3.76 -22.16 13.06
N TYR A 91 -3.46 -23.17 12.23
CA TYR A 91 -4.26 -23.50 11.05
C TYR A 91 -5.59 -24.21 11.36
N ASP A 92 -5.68 -24.99 12.44
CA ASP A 92 -6.92 -25.62 12.91
C ASP A 92 -7.82 -24.66 13.72
N GLY A 93 -7.45 -23.38 13.77
CA GLY A 93 -7.85 -22.48 14.85
C GLY A 93 -8.36 -21.11 14.44
N GLN A 94 -8.89 -20.89 13.22
CA GLN A 94 -9.34 -19.54 12.81
C GLN A 94 -10.29 -18.89 13.83
N THR A 95 -11.30 -19.62 14.31
CA THR A 95 -12.22 -19.16 15.35
C THR A 95 -11.50 -18.87 16.67
N ARG A 96 -10.67 -19.81 17.15
CA ARG A 96 -9.86 -19.65 18.38
C ARG A 96 -8.89 -18.48 18.31
N PHE A 97 -8.34 -18.18 17.13
CA PHE A 97 -7.44 -17.05 16.90
C PHE A 97 -8.20 -15.73 16.87
N ARG A 98 -9.39 -15.70 16.25
CA ARG A 98 -10.32 -14.56 16.33
C ARG A 98 -10.77 -14.30 17.78
N GLU A 99 -11.08 -15.35 18.54
CA GLU A 99 -11.42 -15.28 19.97
C GLU A 99 -10.23 -14.78 20.80
N ALA A 100 -9.04 -15.34 20.61
CA ALA A 100 -7.83 -14.92 21.31
C ALA A 100 -7.44 -13.47 21.00
N ALA A 101 -7.57 -13.04 19.73
CA ALA A 101 -7.34 -11.65 19.34
C ALA A 101 -8.30 -10.70 20.08
N ALA A 102 -9.60 -10.99 20.12
CA ALA A 102 -10.56 -10.18 20.87
C ALA A 102 -10.24 -10.17 22.39
N GLN A 103 -9.97 -11.33 22.98
CA GLN A 103 -9.63 -11.46 24.40
C GLN A 103 -8.31 -10.76 24.79
N LEU A 104 -7.35 -10.65 23.87
CA LEU A 104 -6.07 -9.96 24.07
C LEU A 104 -6.17 -8.44 23.87
N TYR A 105 -6.92 -8.00 22.86
CA TYR A 105 -6.84 -6.63 22.34
C TYR A 105 -8.11 -5.79 22.46
N ALA A 106 -9.32 -6.35 22.38
CA ALA A 106 -10.54 -5.55 22.33
C ALA A 106 -10.84 -4.92 23.71
N THR A 107 -10.67 -3.60 23.83
CA THR A 107 -10.63 -2.91 25.13
C THR A 107 -10.86 -1.41 24.99
N ALA A 108 -11.82 -0.91 25.77
CA ALA A 108 -12.30 0.47 25.69
C ALA A 108 -12.39 1.15 27.06
N ILE A 109 -12.40 2.48 27.04
CA ILE A 109 -12.74 3.34 28.17
C ILE A 109 -14.26 3.22 28.40
N PRO A 110 -14.73 2.77 29.58
CA PRO A 110 -16.16 2.70 29.88
C PRO A 110 -16.80 4.08 29.99
N ARG A 111 -18.00 4.24 29.44
CA ARG A 111 -18.80 5.49 29.48
C ARG A 111 -20.08 5.30 30.30
N PRO A 112 -20.69 6.38 30.84
CA PRO A 112 -21.93 6.29 31.61
C PRO A 112 -23.13 5.70 30.85
N GLU A 113 -23.14 5.77 29.52
CA GLU A 113 -24.19 5.23 28.65
C GLU A 113 -23.97 3.79 28.15
N ASP A 114 -22.82 3.17 28.45
CA ASP A 114 -22.55 1.78 28.06
C ASP A 114 -23.44 0.79 28.85
N ALA A 115 -23.91 -0.27 28.18
CA ALA A 115 -24.87 -1.19 28.77
C ALA A 115 -24.24 -2.05 29.91
N PRO A 116 -25.02 -2.43 30.95
CA PRO A 116 -24.54 -3.37 31.96
C PRO A 116 -24.03 -4.68 31.34
N GLY A 117 -22.81 -5.08 31.69
CA GLY A 117 -22.16 -6.27 31.13
C GLY A 117 -21.29 -6.03 29.89
N THR A 118 -21.26 -4.82 29.31
CA THR A 118 -20.38 -4.48 28.15
C THR A 118 -18.90 -4.77 28.43
N PHE A 119 -18.47 -4.61 29.68
CA PHE A 119 -17.08 -4.71 30.11
C PHE A 119 -16.84 -5.84 31.11
N LEU A 120 -15.66 -6.44 31.03
CA LEU A 120 -15.10 -7.33 32.04
C LEU A 120 -14.30 -6.53 33.08
N GLU A 121 -14.14 -7.04 34.30
CA GLU A 121 -13.28 -6.42 35.32
C GLU A 121 -11.77 -6.50 35.03
N LYS A 122 -11.37 -7.07 33.88
CA LYS A 122 -10.00 -7.06 33.37
C LYS A 122 -9.65 -5.65 32.87
N VAL A 123 -8.97 -4.88 33.70
CA VAL A 123 -8.33 -3.62 33.31
C VAL A 123 -7.16 -3.90 32.37
N VAL A 124 -6.98 -3.04 31.36
CA VAL A 124 -5.86 -3.03 30.42
C VAL A 124 -5.28 -1.62 30.34
N THR A 125 -3.97 -1.47 30.56
CA THR A 125 -3.27 -0.20 30.36
C THR A 125 -2.92 -0.03 28.88
N LEU A 126 -3.34 1.08 28.29
CA LEU A 126 -2.93 1.56 26.97
C LEU A 126 -2.19 2.90 27.10
N TYR A 127 -1.56 3.35 26.01
CA TYR A 127 -0.77 4.58 25.98
C TYR A 127 -1.14 5.41 24.76
N SER A 128 -1.69 6.61 24.94
CA SER A 128 -1.95 7.52 23.82
C SER A 128 -0.72 8.36 23.52
N SER A 129 -0.35 8.48 22.25
CA SER A 129 0.74 9.38 21.85
C SER A 129 0.24 10.84 21.82
N GLY A 130 1.07 11.77 22.27
CA GLY A 130 0.88 13.21 22.11
C GLY A 130 1.57 13.67 20.83
N TYR A 131 0.95 14.57 20.07
CA TYR A 131 1.56 15.15 18.87
C TYR A 131 0.92 16.48 18.46
N GLY A 132 1.64 17.23 17.62
CA GLY A 132 1.26 18.54 17.12
C GLY A 132 0.93 18.57 15.63
N GLY A 133 1.19 19.71 14.98
CA GLY A 133 0.93 19.93 13.54
C GLY A 133 -0.52 20.25 13.18
N LEU A 134 -0.77 20.46 11.88
CA LEU A 134 -2.09 20.58 11.25
C LEU A 134 -2.82 19.22 11.22
N GLY A 135 -4.12 19.26 10.89
CA GLY A 135 -4.96 18.06 10.82
C GLY A 135 -5.29 17.45 12.19
N MET A 136 -5.30 18.26 13.25
CA MET A 136 -5.51 17.82 14.64
C MET A 136 -6.94 18.01 15.18
N ASP A 137 -7.79 18.80 14.52
CA ASP A 137 -9.12 19.22 14.97
C ASP A 137 -9.21 19.53 16.48
N GLY A 138 -8.38 20.46 16.96
CA GLY A 138 -8.38 20.87 18.37
C GLY A 138 -7.73 19.89 19.36
N ASN A 139 -7.29 18.70 18.92
CA ASN A 139 -6.73 17.65 19.79
C ASN A 139 -5.21 17.79 20.04
N PHE A 140 -4.72 17.05 21.03
CA PHE A 140 -3.34 17.04 21.55
C PHE A 140 -2.53 15.79 21.18
N GLY A 141 -3.11 14.90 20.36
CA GLY A 141 -2.53 13.62 19.97
C GLY A 141 -3.61 12.60 19.63
N ASP A 142 -3.37 11.34 20.03
CA ASP A 142 -4.28 10.21 19.83
C ASP A 142 -5.57 10.31 20.68
N GLY A 143 -6.48 11.21 20.31
CA GLY A 143 -7.74 11.45 21.03
C GLY A 143 -8.67 10.21 21.11
N ARG A 144 -8.56 9.28 20.16
CA ARG A 144 -9.36 8.04 20.10
C ARG A 144 -8.55 6.77 19.88
N ARG A 145 -7.30 6.75 20.33
CA ARG A 145 -6.35 5.66 20.03
C ARG A 145 -5.41 5.38 21.20
N GLY A 146 -5.01 4.12 21.37
CA GLY A 146 -4.02 3.70 22.38
C GLY A 146 -3.07 2.63 21.86
N SER A 147 -1.77 2.84 22.03
CA SER A 147 -0.70 1.92 21.66
C SER A 147 -0.23 1.06 22.84
N ARG A 148 0.25 -0.14 22.55
CA ARG A 148 0.81 -1.10 23.52
C ARG A 148 1.64 -2.17 22.78
N GLY A 149 2.87 -2.43 23.20
CA GLY A 149 3.78 -3.26 22.43
C GLY A 149 4.01 -2.69 21.03
N LYS A 150 3.94 -3.52 20.00
CA LYS A 150 4.13 -3.15 18.58
C LYS A 150 2.85 -2.69 17.87
N VAL A 151 1.73 -2.52 18.59
CA VAL A 151 0.40 -2.30 17.99
C VAL A 151 -0.34 -1.11 18.59
N SER A 152 -1.26 -0.56 17.81
CA SER A 152 -2.11 0.57 18.18
C SER A 152 -3.58 0.33 17.81
N LEU A 153 -4.46 0.58 18.79
CA LEU A 153 -5.90 0.33 18.72
C LEU A 153 -6.66 1.65 18.58
N LYS A 154 -7.39 1.83 17.48
CA LYS A 154 -8.24 3.00 17.17
C LYS A 154 -9.70 2.67 17.51
N GLY A 155 -10.42 3.60 18.15
CA GLY A 155 -11.81 3.47 18.58
C GLY A 155 -12.00 3.24 20.09
N VAL A 156 -10.93 3.26 20.90
CA VAL A 156 -10.93 2.87 22.33
C VAL A 156 -11.74 3.77 23.27
N GLY A 157 -12.33 4.87 22.80
CA GLY A 157 -12.95 5.90 23.62
C GLY A 157 -12.09 7.16 23.77
N VAL A 158 -12.61 8.12 24.54
CA VAL A 158 -12.09 9.49 24.70
C VAL A 158 -10.84 9.49 25.58
N THR A 159 -9.66 9.71 25.00
CA THR A 159 -8.40 9.80 25.77
C THR A 159 -8.13 11.21 26.30
N GLN A 160 -7.18 11.33 27.22
CA GLN A 160 -6.59 12.60 27.71
C GLN A 160 -5.94 13.49 26.62
N MET A 161 -5.89 13.04 25.36
CA MET A 161 -5.43 13.82 24.21
C MET A 161 -6.60 14.49 23.45
N VAL A 162 -7.85 14.21 23.80
CA VAL A 162 -9.00 14.93 23.25
C VAL A 162 -8.99 16.38 23.72
N GLY A 163 -9.22 17.29 22.78
CA GLY A 163 -9.37 18.72 23.03
C GLY A 163 -10.78 19.20 22.67
N LYS A 164 -10.88 20.41 22.09
CA LYS A 164 -12.14 20.95 21.60
C LYS A 164 -12.32 20.60 20.13
N THR A 165 -12.97 19.46 19.89
CA THR A 165 -13.19 18.81 18.59
C THR A 165 -14.69 18.67 18.31
N ASP A 166 -15.10 18.25 17.11
CA ASP A 166 -16.52 17.97 16.80
C ASP A 166 -17.07 16.70 17.50
N MET A 167 -18.36 16.37 17.33
CA MET A 167 -18.97 15.18 17.95
C MET A 167 -18.49 13.85 17.34
N ALA A 168 -18.27 13.79 16.02
CA ALA A 168 -17.85 12.59 15.28
C ALA A 168 -16.39 12.18 15.62
N HIS A 169 -15.58 13.14 16.05
CA HIS A 169 -14.25 12.92 16.61
C HIS A 169 -14.28 12.76 18.14
N GLY A 170 -15.05 13.61 18.82
CA GLY A 170 -15.08 13.75 20.29
C GLY A 170 -15.73 12.60 21.06
N HIS A 171 -16.50 11.72 20.42
CA HIS A 171 -17.06 10.54 21.10
C HIS A 171 -16.06 9.37 21.26
N GLY A 172 -14.87 9.46 20.68
CA GLY A 172 -13.77 8.52 20.91
C GLY A 172 -13.88 7.14 20.24
N GLY A 173 -14.96 6.85 19.51
CA GLY A 173 -15.16 5.57 18.81
C GLY A 173 -14.66 5.54 17.37
N LEU A 174 -14.80 4.40 16.71
CA LEU A 174 -14.73 4.23 15.26
C LEU A 174 -16.10 3.76 14.76
N PHE A 175 -16.60 4.32 13.65
CA PHE A 175 -17.88 3.92 13.07
C PHE A 175 -17.74 2.66 12.22
N ARG A 176 -18.81 1.85 12.18
CA ARG A 176 -18.88 0.60 11.42
C ARG A 176 -18.51 0.72 9.93
N PRO A 177 -18.92 1.78 9.18
CA PRO A 177 -18.54 1.90 7.77
C PRO A 177 -17.05 2.19 7.61
N ASP A 178 -16.46 3.07 8.42
CA ASP A 178 -15.01 3.34 8.39
C ASP A 178 -14.19 2.13 8.85
N ALA A 179 -14.74 1.30 9.75
CA ALA A 179 -14.18 0.00 10.15
C ALA A 179 -14.25 -1.08 9.04
N ILE A 180 -14.80 -0.77 7.86
CA ILE A 180 -14.70 -1.57 6.63
C ILE A 180 -13.89 -0.81 5.57
N ILE A 181 -14.14 0.50 5.41
CA ILE A 181 -13.53 1.34 4.38
C ILE A 181 -12.03 1.58 4.65
N GLU A 182 -11.63 1.93 5.88
CA GLU A 182 -10.21 2.15 6.20
C GLU A 182 -9.35 0.88 6.02
N PRO A 183 -9.75 -0.31 6.52
CA PRO A 183 -9.02 -1.56 6.24
C PRO A 183 -8.95 -1.91 4.75
N THR A 184 -10.05 -1.74 4.00
CA THR A 184 -10.09 -2.05 2.56
C THR A 184 -9.13 -1.18 1.78
N ILE A 185 -9.16 0.14 1.99
CA ILE A 185 -8.27 1.09 1.31
C ILE A 185 -6.82 0.85 1.75
N ALA A 186 -6.57 0.61 3.04
CA ALA A 186 -5.22 0.34 3.54
C ALA A 186 -4.62 -0.95 2.95
N ALA A 187 -5.39 -2.03 2.87
CA ALA A 187 -4.93 -3.31 2.34
C ALA A 187 -4.62 -3.25 0.83
N VAL A 188 -5.39 -2.48 0.04
CA VAL A 188 -5.04 -2.20 -1.37
C VAL A 188 -3.75 -1.36 -1.46
N LEU A 189 -3.61 -0.36 -0.60
CA LEU A 189 -2.44 0.54 -0.61
C LEU A 189 -1.15 -0.11 -0.07
N ASP A 190 -1.27 -1.14 0.78
CA ASP A 190 -0.14 -1.98 1.26
C ASP A 190 0.51 -2.81 0.15
N GLU A 191 -0.23 -3.19 -0.89
CA GLU A 191 0.32 -3.88 -2.08
C GLU A 191 0.90 -2.87 -3.11
N GLU A 192 0.32 -1.67 -3.16
CA GLU A 192 0.51 -0.70 -4.23
C GLU A 192 1.62 0.33 -3.99
N LEU A 193 1.85 0.72 -2.73
CA LEU A 193 2.76 1.80 -2.33
C LEU A 193 4.08 1.27 -1.77
N THR A 194 5.19 1.88 -2.20
CA THR A 194 6.56 1.46 -1.82
C THR A 194 6.82 1.49 -0.31
N TYR A 195 6.15 2.38 0.43
CA TYR A 195 6.27 2.53 1.88
C TYR A 195 5.00 2.10 2.65
N GLY A 196 4.01 1.55 1.92
CA GLY A 196 2.77 1.00 2.45
C GLY A 196 1.99 1.93 3.37
N THR A 197 1.25 1.29 4.28
CA THR A 197 0.39 1.95 5.27
C THR A 197 0.73 1.57 6.70
N SER A 198 -0.04 2.11 7.65
CA SER A 198 -0.06 1.72 9.06
C SER A 198 -0.33 0.23 9.33
N GLY A 199 -0.74 -0.55 8.32
CA GLY A 199 -0.80 -2.01 8.40
C GLY A 199 -1.85 -2.50 9.39
N ILE A 200 -3.12 -2.28 9.04
CA ILE A 200 -4.26 -2.75 9.83
C ILE A 200 -4.23 -4.29 9.91
N LEU A 201 -4.29 -4.80 11.14
CA LEU A 201 -4.19 -6.22 11.49
C LEU A 201 -5.56 -6.84 11.80
N PHE A 202 -6.42 -6.11 12.48
CA PHE A 202 -7.72 -6.60 12.97
C PHE A 202 -8.79 -5.51 12.98
N VAL A 203 -10.05 -5.92 12.81
CA VAL A 203 -11.22 -5.13 13.21
C VAL A 203 -12.06 -5.95 14.18
N PHE A 204 -12.48 -5.33 15.27
CA PHE A 204 -13.37 -5.88 16.26
C PHE A 204 -14.73 -5.16 16.19
N ALA A 205 -15.81 -5.94 16.12
CA ALA A 205 -17.12 -5.45 16.55
C ALA A 205 -17.10 -5.42 18.08
N ASP A 206 -17.37 -4.26 18.67
CA ASP A 206 -17.14 -4.01 20.10
C ASP A 206 -18.39 -4.12 20.99
N GLY A 207 -19.58 -4.16 20.37
CA GLY A 207 -20.88 -4.21 21.05
C GLY A 207 -21.38 -2.88 21.61
N ARG A 208 -20.64 -1.77 21.45
CA ARG A 208 -20.99 -0.44 21.96
C ARG A 208 -21.79 0.37 20.94
N THR A 209 -22.47 1.41 21.42
CA THR A 209 -23.13 2.42 20.56
C THR A 209 -22.81 3.84 21.01
N VAL A 210 -22.85 4.80 20.08
CA VAL A 210 -22.88 6.24 20.37
C VAL A 210 -24.27 6.78 20.08
N LYS A 211 -24.79 7.62 20.99
CA LYS A 211 -26.06 8.32 20.80
C LYS A 211 -25.80 9.75 20.34
N TRP A 212 -26.40 10.12 19.22
CA TRP A 212 -26.33 11.45 18.63
C TRP A 212 -27.34 12.42 19.27
N PRO A 213 -27.15 13.75 19.12
CA PRO A 213 -28.07 14.76 19.66
C PRO A 213 -29.50 14.70 19.09
N ASP A 214 -29.67 14.17 17.87
CA ASP A 214 -30.96 13.92 17.22
C ASP A 214 -31.69 12.67 17.76
N GLY A 215 -31.02 11.89 18.62
CA GLY A 215 -31.51 10.64 19.19
C GLY A 215 -31.10 9.37 18.44
N ARG A 216 -30.47 9.47 17.26
CA ARG A 216 -29.94 8.34 16.49
C ARG A 216 -28.89 7.58 17.32
N GLN A 217 -28.82 6.27 17.11
CA GLN A 217 -27.76 5.42 17.69
C GLN A 217 -27.01 4.72 16.56
N ASP A 218 -25.71 4.96 16.49
CA ASP A 218 -24.81 4.18 15.63
C ASP A 218 -24.00 3.24 16.52
N GLY A 219 -23.78 2.00 16.07
CA GLY A 219 -22.85 1.12 16.75
C GLY A 219 -21.39 1.45 16.42
N LEU A 220 -20.50 0.99 17.29
CA LEU A 220 -19.07 1.25 17.21
C LEU A 220 -18.28 -0.01 16.77
N ALA A 221 -16.98 0.19 16.60
CA ALA A 221 -15.98 -0.81 16.30
C ALA A 221 -14.63 -0.38 16.90
N GLU A 222 -13.68 -1.31 16.92
CA GLU A 222 -12.27 -1.03 17.21
C GLU A 222 -11.38 -1.61 16.09
N MET A 223 -10.24 -0.98 15.82
CA MET A 223 -9.33 -1.39 14.75
C MET A 223 -7.88 -1.40 15.23
N LEU A 224 -7.23 -2.56 15.16
CA LEU A 224 -5.83 -2.74 15.54
C LEU A 224 -4.93 -2.60 14.30
N SER A 225 -3.88 -1.80 14.44
CA SER A 225 -2.82 -1.58 13.44
C SER A 225 -1.45 -1.78 14.07
N LEU A 226 -0.39 -1.82 13.27
CA LEU A 226 0.97 -1.69 13.81
C LEU A 226 1.17 -0.26 14.34
N ASP A 227 2.01 -0.10 15.37
CA ASP A 227 2.33 1.21 15.93
C ASP A 227 3.29 1.98 15.00
N PHE A 228 3.09 3.29 14.81
CA PHE A 228 3.84 4.07 13.82
C PHE A 228 4.04 5.54 14.20
N ALA A 229 5.15 6.10 13.73
CA ALA A 229 5.51 7.50 13.93
C ALA A 229 4.96 8.36 12.78
N ARG A 230 4.56 9.57 13.14
CA ARG A 230 4.08 10.66 12.26
C ARG A 230 4.98 11.89 12.47
N PRO A 231 5.37 12.68 11.46
CA PRO A 231 6.13 13.91 11.67
C PRO A 231 5.51 14.85 12.71
N ALA A 232 4.18 14.85 12.88
CA ALA A 232 3.48 15.54 13.97
C ALA A 232 4.07 15.34 15.39
N HIS A 233 4.71 14.20 15.69
CA HIS A 233 5.28 13.94 17.02
C HIS A 233 6.48 14.83 17.36
N THR A 234 7.13 15.45 16.37
CA THR A 234 8.28 16.35 16.55
C THR A 234 7.94 17.83 16.39
N LEU A 235 6.70 18.18 16.05
CA LEU A 235 6.22 19.56 15.84
C LEU A 235 5.49 20.08 17.07
N SER A 236 5.36 21.40 17.23
CA SER A 236 4.50 22.03 18.26
C SER A 236 3.01 21.75 18.01
N ASN A 237 2.18 21.69 19.04
CA ASN A 237 0.73 21.63 18.84
C ASN A 237 0.12 23.03 18.59
N PRO A 238 -0.59 23.29 17.49
CA PRO A 238 -1.14 24.63 17.21
C PRO A 238 -2.27 25.04 18.16
N ASN A 239 -2.95 24.07 18.80
CA ASN A 239 -4.03 24.29 19.75
C ASN A 239 -3.54 24.51 21.19
N ILE A 240 -2.23 24.58 21.41
CA ILE A 240 -1.59 24.64 22.74
C ILE A 240 -2.18 25.69 23.68
N HIS A 241 -2.61 26.84 23.14
CA HIS A 241 -3.20 27.94 23.92
C HIS A 241 -4.58 27.61 24.49
N ALA A 242 -5.34 26.68 23.89
CA ALA A 242 -6.65 26.24 24.33
C ALA A 242 -6.61 25.08 25.35
N GLY A 243 -5.44 24.47 25.57
CA GLY A 243 -5.26 23.36 26.50
C GLY A 243 -5.14 23.77 27.97
N SER A 244 -5.39 22.81 28.86
CA SER A 244 -5.12 22.94 30.30
C SER A 244 -3.62 23.10 30.57
N GLU A 245 -3.21 23.56 31.77
CA GLU A 245 -1.78 23.70 32.05
C GLU A 245 -1.07 22.33 32.10
N GLU A 246 -1.75 21.23 32.46
CA GLU A 246 -1.18 19.90 32.35
C GLU A 246 -1.00 19.47 30.88
N GLN A 247 -1.96 19.78 30.00
CA GLN A 247 -1.79 19.56 28.55
C GLN A 247 -0.61 20.38 28.01
N ARG A 248 -0.49 21.65 28.42
CA ARG A 248 0.62 22.53 28.03
C ARG A 248 1.97 22.08 28.59
N ALA A 249 2.01 21.55 29.81
CA ALA A 249 3.22 21.00 30.41
C ALA A 249 3.69 19.75 29.66
N ARG A 250 2.78 18.80 29.37
CA ARG A 250 3.08 17.58 28.63
C ARG A 250 3.59 17.87 27.22
N ASP A 251 2.98 18.82 26.50
CA ASP A 251 3.42 19.13 25.14
C ASP A 251 4.84 19.70 25.10
N ARG A 252 5.20 20.57 26.05
CA ARG A 252 6.56 21.11 26.21
C ARG A 252 7.57 20.01 26.55
N GLU A 253 7.18 19.02 27.35
CA GLU A 253 8.04 17.89 27.73
C GLU A 253 8.25 16.91 26.57
N ARG A 254 7.17 16.49 25.90
CA ARG A 254 7.19 15.74 24.62
C ARG A 254 8.13 16.41 23.62
N LEU A 255 7.85 17.67 23.28
CA LEU A 255 8.57 18.39 22.22
C LEU A 255 10.06 18.48 22.56
N LYS A 256 10.42 18.79 23.81
CA LYS A 256 11.80 18.82 24.28
C LYS A 256 12.51 17.46 24.11
N SER A 257 11.83 16.34 24.41
CA SER A 257 12.43 15.01 24.28
C SER A 257 12.55 14.58 22.81
N MET A 258 11.49 14.75 22.03
CA MET A 258 11.44 14.44 20.60
C MET A 258 12.43 15.28 19.77
N VAL A 259 12.64 16.55 20.12
CA VAL A 259 13.65 17.42 19.50
C VAL A 259 15.08 17.06 19.92
N ALA A 260 15.28 16.45 21.09
CA ALA A 260 16.58 15.89 21.46
C ALA A 260 16.93 14.64 20.62
N HIS A 261 15.91 13.83 20.29
CA HIS A 261 15.99 12.57 19.52
C HIS A 261 15.88 12.74 17.98
N ILE A 262 15.89 13.97 17.49
CA ILE A 262 15.46 14.30 16.12
C ILE A 262 16.33 13.73 14.99
N ASP A 263 17.59 13.38 15.26
CA ASP A 263 18.47 12.76 14.26
C ASP A 263 18.16 11.27 14.03
N GLU A 264 17.58 10.59 15.02
CA GLU A 264 17.09 9.21 14.91
C GLU A 264 15.71 9.13 14.23
N PHE A 265 14.94 10.22 14.25
CA PHE A 265 13.52 10.23 13.91
C PHE A 265 13.21 9.92 12.44
N TYR A 266 13.98 10.46 11.49
CA TYR A 266 13.71 10.30 10.06
C TYR A 266 14.54 9.16 9.43
N PRO A 267 13.99 8.42 8.45
CA PRO A 267 14.68 7.31 7.80
C PRO A 267 15.92 7.79 7.04
N ALA A 268 17.05 7.09 7.18
CA ALA A 268 18.23 7.31 6.34
C ALA A 268 18.20 6.41 5.08
N PRO A 269 18.83 6.83 3.97
CA PRO A 269 19.06 5.95 2.82
C PRO A 269 19.96 4.76 3.19
N VAL A 270 19.73 3.59 2.59
CA VAL A 270 20.54 2.39 2.84
C VAL A 270 22.01 2.65 2.50
N GLY A 271 22.91 2.30 3.43
CA GLY A 271 24.36 2.52 3.28
C GLY A 271 24.84 3.97 3.44
N ALA A 272 23.95 4.92 3.76
CA ALA A 272 24.34 6.29 4.08
C ALA A 272 25.29 6.36 5.28
N ARG A 273 26.13 7.39 5.31
CA ARG A 273 27.09 7.66 6.41
C ARG A 273 27.06 9.14 6.75
N TRP A 274 27.25 9.43 8.03
CA TRP A 274 27.29 10.78 8.60
C TRP A 274 28.44 10.86 9.61
N LYS A 275 28.88 12.08 9.92
CA LYS A 275 29.96 12.41 10.86
C LYS A 275 29.44 13.00 12.17
N SER A 276 28.16 13.37 12.21
CA SER A 276 27.50 13.99 13.36
C SER A 276 25.98 13.76 13.32
N GLU A 277 25.31 13.91 14.47
CA GLU A 277 23.86 13.82 14.60
C GLU A 277 23.14 14.86 13.70
N PRO A 278 23.61 16.12 13.60
CA PRO A 278 22.96 17.08 12.70
C PRO A 278 23.09 16.76 11.20
N GLU A 279 24.21 16.14 10.79
CA GLU A 279 24.37 15.66 9.41
C GLU A 279 23.39 14.51 9.11
N ARG A 280 23.19 13.59 10.08
CA ARG A 280 22.18 12.53 10.01
C ARG A 280 20.77 13.08 9.91
N PHE A 281 20.37 14.00 10.79
CA PHE A 281 19.06 14.68 10.73
C PHE A 281 18.80 15.26 9.33
N GLY A 282 19.75 16.04 8.80
CA GLY A 282 19.62 16.63 7.47
C GLY A 282 19.53 15.59 6.35
N ILE A 283 20.25 14.47 6.45
CA ILE A 283 20.15 13.34 5.51
C ILE A 283 18.76 12.69 5.60
N GLY A 284 18.27 12.43 6.81
CA GLY A 284 16.99 11.76 7.05
C GLY A 284 15.79 12.60 6.61
N LEU A 285 15.76 13.90 6.92
CA LEU A 285 14.70 14.81 6.47
C LEU A 285 14.66 14.92 4.93
N ARG A 286 15.83 14.97 4.27
CA ARG A 286 15.90 14.94 2.80
C ARG A 286 15.45 13.62 2.20
N GLU A 287 15.68 12.51 2.90
CA GLU A 287 15.17 11.19 2.49
C GLU A 287 13.65 11.10 2.66
N PHE A 288 13.10 11.50 3.80
CA PHE A 288 11.64 11.64 4.00
C PHE A 288 10.98 12.45 2.88
N ILE A 289 11.55 13.59 2.48
CA ILE A 289 11.06 14.41 1.34
C ILE A 289 10.98 13.58 0.04
N ARG A 290 11.99 12.75 -0.28
CA ARG A 290 11.92 11.88 -1.47
C ARG A 290 10.86 10.81 -1.34
N ARG A 291 10.68 10.23 -0.15
CA ARG A 291 9.73 9.14 0.07
C ARG A 291 8.30 9.61 -0.08
N ILE A 292 7.95 10.77 0.50
CA ILE A 292 6.63 11.34 0.29
C ILE A 292 6.42 11.75 -1.17
N ALA A 293 7.45 12.25 -1.86
CA ALA A 293 7.36 12.56 -3.30
C ALA A 293 7.05 11.30 -4.14
N LEU A 294 7.64 10.14 -3.81
CA LEU A 294 7.29 8.86 -4.43
C LEU A 294 5.86 8.44 -4.07
N THR A 295 5.47 8.49 -2.80
CA THR A 295 4.13 8.10 -2.34
C THR A 295 3.02 8.92 -3.02
N TYR A 296 3.16 10.24 -3.14
CA TYR A 296 2.17 11.09 -3.82
C TYR A 296 2.15 10.88 -5.34
N ALA A 297 3.30 10.64 -5.98
CA ALA A 297 3.35 10.26 -7.39
C ALA A 297 2.64 8.91 -7.62
N GLN A 298 2.88 7.93 -6.75
CA GLN A 298 2.25 6.61 -6.80
C GLN A 298 0.73 6.70 -6.65
N LEU A 299 0.24 7.44 -5.63
CA LEU A 299 -1.17 7.71 -5.39
C LEU A 299 -1.88 8.32 -6.60
N HIS A 300 -1.30 9.37 -7.19
CA HIS A 300 -1.90 10.06 -8.34
C HIS A 300 -2.02 9.16 -9.57
N VAL A 301 -0.97 8.39 -9.90
CA VAL A 301 -0.99 7.43 -11.02
C VAL A 301 -1.98 6.28 -10.78
N ARG A 302 -2.20 5.91 -9.52
CA ARG A 302 -3.16 4.87 -9.09
C ARG A 302 -4.61 5.36 -8.97
N SER A 303 -4.86 6.63 -9.32
CA SER A 303 -6.16 7.29 -9.18
C SER A 303 -6.73 7.21 -7.76
N ILE A 304 -5.88 7.32 -6.72
CA ILE A 304 -6.31 7.37 -5.32
C ILE A 304 -5.94 8.73 -4.72
N TYR A 305 -6.94 9.40 -4.17
CA TYR A 305 -6.82 10.66 -3.44
C TYR A 305 -6.99 10.40 -1.95
N VAL A 306 -6.04 10.84 -1.12
CA VAL A 306 -6.03 10.56 0.33
C VAL A 306 -6.99 11.46 1.11
N GLY A 307 -7.24 12.67 0.63
CA GLY A 307 -8.33 13.53 1.13
C GLY A 307 -8.03 14.38 2.36
N ALA A 308 -6.94 14.14 3.10
CA ALA A 308 -6.50 14.99 4.22
C ALA A 308 -4.97 14.98 4.40
N ASP A 309 -4.27 15.87 3.68
CA ASP A 309 -2.81 16.03 3.78
C ASP A 309 -2.43 16.77 5.09
N SER A 310 -1.56 16.17 5.90
CA SER A 310 -1.04 16.78 7.15
C SER A 310 0.21 16.04 7.68
N PRO A 311 0.96 16.59 8.64
CA PRO A 311 2.04 15.87 9.30
C PRO A 311 1.52 14.80 10.29
N SER A 312 0.22 14.76 10.56
CA SER A 312 -0.46 13.77 11.42
C SER A 312 -1.01 12.56 10.64
N ASN A 313 -1.33 12.72 9.35
CA ASN A 313 -1.85 11.64 8.49
C ASN A 313 -0.77 10.95 7.64
N ILE A 314 0.46 11.46 7.67
CA ILE A 314 1.62 10.84 7.02
C ILE A 314 2.53 10.14 8.03
N MET A 315 3.10 9.01 7.64
CA MET A 315 4.04 8.24 8.46
C MET A 315 5.46 8.76 8.25
N ALA A 316 6.28 8.79 9.31
CA ALA A 316 7.65 9.29 9.26
C ALA A 316 8.59 8.45 8.35
N ASN A 317 8.19 7.22 8.00
CA ASN A 317 8.89 6.38 7.02
C ASN A 317 8.58 6.72 5.55
N GLY A 318 7.58 7.58 5.28
CA GLY A 318 7.06 7.91 3.94
C GLY A 318 5.73 7.25 3.55
N GLY A 319 5.18 6.35 4.38
CA GLY A 319 3.85 5.76 4.21
C GLY A 319 2.71 6.68 4.68
N ILE A 320 1.47 6.18 4.66
CA ILE A 320 0.25 6.96 4.96
C ILE A 320 -0.73 6.22 5.88
N THR A 321 -1.62 6.98 6.55
CA THR A 321 -2.60 6.46 7.53
C THR A 321 -3.93 7.21 7.48
N ASP A 322 -4.91 6.72 8.26
CA ASP A 322 -6.15 7.40 8.63
C ASP A 322 -7.04 7.79 7.42
N PHE A 323 -7.40 6.76 6.64
CA PHE A 323 -8.10 6.80 5.35
C PHE A 323 -9.58 7.27 5.38
N GLY A 324 -10.00 7.99 6.41
CA GLY A 324 -11.39 8.46 6.61
C GLY A 324 -11.89 9.43 5.53
N THR A 325 -10.98 10.08 4.79
CA THR A 325 -11.29 10.93 3.63
C THR A 325 -10.78 10.38 2.30
N ALA A 326 -10.21 9.17 2.28
CA ALA A 326 -9.61 8.59 1.09
C ALA A 326 -10.67 8.06 0.10
N SER A 327 -10.36 8.16 -1.19
CA SER A 327 -11.22 7.71 -2.28
C SER A 327 -10.40 7.40 -3.54
N ALA A 328 -10.82 6.38 -4.31
CA ALA A 328 -10.48 6.33 -5.72
C ALA A 328 -11.20 7.44 -6.50
N VAL A 329 -10.67 7.81 -7.67
CA VAL A 329 -11.28 8.76 -8.61
C VAL A 329 -11.33 8.16 -10.02
N ASP A 330 -12.17 8.72 -10.90
CA ASP A 330 -12.20 8.27 -12.29
C ASP A 330 -11.07 8.96 -13.10
N GLY A 331 -10.02 8.19 -13.40
CA GLY A 331 -8.83 8.69 -14.09
C GLY A 331 -8.07 9.75 -13.28
N PHE A 332 -7.93 10.95 -13.85
CA PHE A 332 -7.08 12.02 -13.31
C PHE A 332 -7.89 13.28 -12.94
N THR A 333 -9.19 13.08 -12.67
CA THR A 333 -10.14 14.09 -12.19
C THR A 333 -9.59 14.83 -10.97
N ARG A 334 -9.54 16.18 -11.02
CA ARG A 334 -9.19 17.04 -9.86
C ARG A 334 -10.40 17.18 -8.93
N VAL A 335 -10.38 16.47 -7.81
CA VAL A 335 -11.38 16.58 -6.74
C VAL A 335 -10.77 17.06 -5.43
N THR A 336 -11.55 17.77 -4.61
CA THR A 336 -11.32 17.87 -3.16
C THR A 336 -12.47 17.22 -2.40
N ILE A 337 -12.20 16.61 -1.24
CA ILE A 337 -13.21 15.98 -0.37
C ILE A 337 -13.46 16.85 0.86
N LEU A 338 -12.40 17.41 1.44
CA LEU A 338 -12.48 18.56 2.33
C LEU A 338 -12.58 19.87 1.51
N PRO A 339 -12.99 21.01 2.12
CA PRO A 339 -13.07 22.29 1.41
C PRO A 339 -11.72 22.68 0.77
N PRO A 340 -11.70 23.31 -0.43
CA PRO A 340 -10.46 23.65 -1.15
C PRO A 340 -9.50 24.57 -0.39
N GLU A 341 -10.00 25.33 0.58
CA GLU A 341 -9.20 26.16 1.49
C GLU A 341 -8.34 25.28 2.40
N VAL A 342 -8.91 24.15 2.84
CA VAL A 342 -8.32 23.19 3.79
C VAL A 342 -7.40 22.20 3.08
N ASN A 343 -7.77 21.67 1.91
CA ASN A 343 -6.94 20.68 1.21
C ASN A 343 -6.82 20.92 -0.30
N ALA A 344 -5.65 20.61 -0.85
CA ALA A 344 -5.35 20.63 -2.27
C ALA A 344 -6.04 19.45 -2.99
N PRO A 345 -6.37 19.57 -4.29
CA PRO A 345 -7.04 18.50 -5.02
C PRO A 345 -6.10 17.38 -5.49
N ASN A 346 -6.71 16.26 -5.89
CA ASN A 346 -6.00 15.12 -6.49
C ASN A 346 -4.96 15.55 -7.54
N GLY A 347 -3.72 15.04 -7.39
CA GLY A 347 -2.58 15.31 -8.26
C GLY A 347 -1.86 16.65 -8.01
N ASP A 348 -2.33 17.47 -7.08
CA ASP A 348 -1.73 18.76 -6.79
C ASP A 348 -0.61 18.67 -5.73
N THR A 349 0.61 18.98 -6.14
CA THR A 349 1.79 19.03 -5.26
C THR A 349 1.70 20.05 -4.12
N ASN A 350 0.78 21.02 -4.19
CA ASN A 350 0.67 22.06 -3.18
C ASN A 350 0.19 21.53 -1.82
N GLY A 351 -0.57 20.44 -1.76
CA GLY A 351 -0.97 19.79 -0.50
C GLY A 351 0.24 19.34 0.33
N PRO A 352 1.02 18.34 -0.12
CA PRO A 352 2.22 17.90 0.61
C PRO A 352 3.28 18.99 0.79
N LYS A 353 3.36 20.00 -0.10
CA LYS A 353 4.27 21.14 0.10
C LYS A 353 3.79 22.10 1.18
N ARG A 354 2.54 22.57 1.15
CA ARG A 354 1.95 23.54 2.08
C ARG A 354 1.69 22.92 3.45
N ASP A 355 1.04 21.76 3.46
CA ASP A 355 0.41 21.19 4.66
C ASP A 355 1.29 20.14 5.36
N ILE A 356 2.41 19.75 4.75
CA ILE A 356 3.40 18.85 5.36
C ILE A 356 4.78 19.52 5.41
N LEU A 357 5.38 19.83 4.26
CA LEU A 357 6.77 20.31 4.24
C LEU A 357 6.94 21.73 4.79
N LYS A 358 6.03 22.66 4.48
CA LYS A 358 6.11 24.03 5.02
C LYS A 358 5.95 24.01 6.54
N GLU A 359 4.98 23.30 7.08
CA GLU A 359 4.78 23.25 8.53
C GLU A 359 5.99 22.63 9.26
N ILE A 360 6.55 21.52 8.72
CA ILE A 360 7.75 20.89 9.29
C ILE A 360 8.92 21.88 9.34
N VAL A 361 9.17 22.65 8.27
CA VAL A 361 10.25 23.65 8.25
C VAL A 361 9.93 24.84 9.16
N ASP A 362 8.73 25.39 9.07
CA ASP A 362 8.28 26.54 9.86
C ASP A 362 8.35 26.28 11.37
N ASP A 363 8.02 25.07 11.84
CA ASP A 363 8.19 24.71 13.25
C ASP A 363 9.68 24.55 13.59
N TYR A 364 10.42 23.76 12.81
CA TYR A 364 11.83 23.46 13.07
C TYR A 364 12.75 24.69 13.07
N GLU A 365 12.47 25.74 12.29
CA GLU A 365 13.20 27.02 12.37
C GLU A 365 13.11 27.66 13.77
N LYS A 366 11.99 27.42 14.48
CA LYS A 366 11.67 27.93 15.82
C LYS A 366 12.12 26.96 16.93
N THR A 367 11.90 25.66 16.73
CA THR A 367 12.00 24.63 17.79
C THR A 367 13.35 23.90 17.83
N LEU A 368 14.08 23.78 16.71
CA LEU A 368 15.35 23.06 16.69
C LEU A 368 16.49 23.81 17.41
N PRO A 369 17.33 23.12 18.19
CA PRO A 369 18.62 23.63 18.63
C PRO A 369 19.50 24.12 17.48
N GLU A 370 20.28 25.17 17.74
CA GLU A 370 21.18 25.80 16.76
C GLU A 370 22.16 24.82 16.07
N LYS A 371 22.52 23.70 16.70
CA LYS A 371 23.36 22.65 16.07
C LYS A 371 22.70 22.01 14.83
N TYR A 372 21.38 22.00 14.75
CA TYR A 372 20.61 21.39 13.67
C TYR A 372 20.22 22.37 12.56
N LYS A 373 20.05 23.67 12.85
CA LYS A 373 19.59 24.67 11.88
C LYS A 373 20.41 24.76 10.58
N PRO A 374 21.76 24.61 10.58
CA PRO A 374 22.54 24.56 9.33
C PRO A 374 22.23 23.37 8.40
N TYR A 375 21.51 22.35 8.90
CA TYR A 375 21.16 21.13 8.17
C TYR A 375 19.67 21.06 7.78
N LEU A 376 18.85 21.96 8.33
CA LEU A 376 17.46 22.19 7.94
C LEU A 376 17.43 22.88 6.55
N PRO A 377 16.78 22.31 5.53
CA PRO A 377 16.53 23.03 4.29
C PRO A 377 15.50 24.14 4.54
N SER A 378 15.68 25.31 3.91
CA SER A 378 14.59 26.29 3.82
C SER A 378 13.43 25.71 3.03
N PHE A 379 12.23 26.27 3.20
CA PHE A 379 11.02 25.76 2.55
C PHE A 379 11.18 25.62 1.02
N GLU A 380 11.83 26.59 0.36
CA GLU A 380 12.04 26.57 -1.10
C GLU A 380 12.95 25.41 -1.52
N LYS A 381 13.94 25.05 -0.69
CA LYS A 381 14.84 23.91 -0.93
C LYS A 381 14.13 22.58 -0.67
N ALA A 382 13.24 22.52 0.33
CA ALA A 382 12.42 21.34 0.60
C ALA A 382 11.38 21.12 -0.52
N ALA A 383 10.70 22.19 -0.95
CA ALA A 383 9.75 22.20 -2.05
C ALA A 383 10.40 21.83 -3.39
N ALA A 384 11.54 22.44 -3.75
CA ALA A 384 12.26 22.09 -4.98
C ALA A 384 12.80 20.65 -4.96
N LEU A 385 13.23 20.14 -3.80
CA LEU A 385 13.62 18.73 -3.67
C LEU A 385 12.40 17.81 -3.82
N PHE A 386 11.24 18.17 -3.25
CA PHE A 386 9.99 17.44 -3.45
C PHE A 386 9.61 17.40 -4.94
N ASP A 387 9.50 18.57 -5.59
CA ASP A 387 9.04 18.70 -6.97
C ASP A 387 9.95 17.94 -7.95
N GLN A 388 11.28 18.05 -7.80
CA GLN A 388 12.24 17.32 -8.62
C GLN A 388 12.08 15.80 -8.51
N ASN A 389 11.77 15.29 -7.30
CA ASN A 389 11.60 13.85 -7.10
C ASN A 389 10.19 13.41 -7.52
N TYR A 390 9.16 14.21 -7.24
CA TYR A 390 7.78 13.95 -7.63
C TYR A 390 7.66 13.86 -9.15
N GLU A 391 8.23 14.81 -9.92
CA GLU A 391 8.23 14.76 -11.38
C GLU A 391 8.94 13.50 -11.91
N LYS A 392 10.14 13.19 -11.39
CA LYS A 392 10.90 11.98 -11.78
C LYS A 392 10.08 10.71 -11.53
N TYR A 393 9.51 10.54 -10.34
CA TYR A 393 8.74 9.36 -9.98
C TYR A 393 7.39 9.31 -10.72
N LEU A 394 6.73 10.44 -10.92
CA LEU A 394 5.48 10.53 -11.66
C LEU A 394 5.65 10.06 -13.11
N HIS A 395 6.72 10.49 -13.78
CA HIS A 395 7.03 10.01 -15.14
C HIS A 395 7.33 8.51 -15.16
N GLN A 396 8.08 7.99 -14.19
CA GLN A 396 8.37 6.55 -14.08
C GLN A 396 7.10 5.71 -13.83
N GLU A 397 6.26 6.15 -12.89
CA GLU A 397 4.98 5.49 -12.58
C GLU A 397 4.00 5.58 -13.76
N PHE A 398 4.00 6.66 -14.55
CA PHE A 398 3.24 6.70 -15.81
C PHE A 398 3.75 5.69 -16.86
N VAL A 399 5.06 5.47 -16.98
CA VAL A 399 5.59 4.42 -17.89
C VAL A 399 5.35 3.01 -17.34
N PHE A 400 5.29 2.84 -16.02
CA PHE A 400 4.81 1.61 -15.37
C PHE A 400 3.33 1.33 -15.68
N LEU A 401 2.47 2.36 -15.62
CA LEU A 401 1.07 2.33 -16.03
C LEU A 401 0.90 2.05 -17.54
N ALA A 402 1.86 2.49 -18.36
CA ALA A 402 1.96 2.17 -19.79
C ALA A 402 2.37 0.72 -20.10
N GLY A 403 2.68 -0.07 -19.06
CA GLY A 403 2.92 -1.52 -19.12
C GLY A 403 4.34 -1.97 -18.75
N ALA A 404 5.26 -1.08 -18.38
CA ALA A 404 6.66 -1.44 -18.18
C ALA A 404 6.92 -2.31 -16.91
N PRO A 405 7.82 -3.31 -16.97
CA PRO A 405 8.38 -3.97 -15.78
C PRO A 405 9.16 -2.99 -14.89
N LYS A 406 9.04 -3.14 -13.56
CA LYS A 406 9.72 -2.29 -12.57
C LYS A 406 11.26 -2.37 -12.69
N GLU A 407 11.76 -3.54 -13.07
CA GLU A 407 13.20 -3.82 -13.21
C GLU A 407 13.82 -3.09 -14.39
N ILE A 408 13.11 -3.02 -15.52
CA ILE A 408 13.52 -2.20 -16.67
C ILE A 408 13.53 -0.72 -16.29
N LEU A 409 12.48 -0.23 -15.61
CA LEU A 409 12.39 1.18 -15.23
C LEU A 409 13.51 1.59 -14.28
N HIS A 410 13.91 0.72 -13.34
CA HIS A 410 15.07 0.95 -12.50
C HIS A 410 16.37 1.09 -13.31
N HIS A 411 16.56 0.26 -14.36
CA HIS A 411 17.73 0.36 -15.23
C HIS A 411 17.70 1.52 -16.24
N LEU A 412 16.53 2.10 -16.51
CA LEU A 412 16.33 3.20 -17.45
C LEU A 412 15.84 4.49 -16.76
N GLU A 413 16.06 4.63 -15.46
CA GLU A 413 15.44 5.70 -14.64
C GLU A 413 15.75 7.13 -15.11
N ASN A 414 16.89 7.32 -15.78
CA ASN A 414 17.37 8.59 -16.33
C ASN A 414 17.37 8.62 -17.87
N SER A 415 16.66 7.67 -18.52
CA SER A 415 16.57 7.62 -19.99
C SER A 415 15.70 8.76 -20.54
N PRO A 416 16.17 9.49 -21.58
CA PRO A 416 15.36 10.50 -22.26
C PRO A 416 14.06 9.97 -22.87
N SER A 417 14.00 8.71 -23.33
CA SER A 417 12.78 8.17 -23.94
C SER A 417 11.71 7.89 -22.88
N ILE A 418 12.10 7.33 -21.73
CA ILE A 418 11.24 7.09 -20.56
C ILE A 418 10.69 8.40 -20.00
N GLN A 419 11.54 9.41 -19.82
CA GLN A 419 11.14 10.73 -19.33
C GLN A 419 10.20 11.44 -20.33
N LEU A 420 10.46 11.36 -21.65
CA LEU A 420 9.58 11.93 -22.68
C LEU A 420 8.21 11.24 -22.71
N LEU A 421 8.16 9.90 -22.60
CA LEU A 421 6.89 9.16 -22.55
C LEU A 421 6.10 9.51 -21.27
N GLY A 422 6.75 9.51 -20.10
CA GLY A 422 6.11 9.88 -18.84
C GLY A 422 5.54 11.31 -18.87
N ALA A 423 6.28 12.26 -19.45
CA ALA A 423 5.82 13.64 -19.63
C ALA A 423 4.65 13.75 -20.63
N GLU A 424 4.66 13.00 -21.74
CA GLU A 424 3.55 12.99 -22.70
C GLU A 424 2.29 12.32 -22.13
N ILE A 425 2.41 11.30 -21.28
CA ILE A 425 1.27 10.72 -20.53
C ILE A 425 0.73 11.74 -19.52
N HIS A 426 1.60 12.39 -18.75
CA HIS A 426 1.23 13.44 -17.79
C HIS A 426 0.52 14.63 -18.48
N ARG A 427 0.97 15.01 -19.68
CA ARG A 427 0.33 16.05 -20.50
C ARG A 427 -1.03 15.63 -21.08
N LEU A 428 -1.29 14.33 -21.20
CA LEU A 428 -2.62 13.80 -21.57
C LEU A 428 -3.53 13.63 -20.34
N SER A 429 -2.99 13.28 -19.17
CA SER A 429 -3.75 13.11 -17.94
C SER A 429 -4.27 14.43 -17.36
N THR A 430 -3.54 15.53 -17.56
CA THR A 430 -3.90 16.86 -17.03
C THR A 430 -4.85 17.66 -17.93
N ALA A 431 -4.84 17.43 -19.25
CA ALA A 431 -5.61 18.24 -20.19
C ALA A 431 -7.14 18.02 -20.07
N GLY A 432 -7.90 19.09 -19.84
CA GLY A 432 -9.34 19.05 -19.52
C GLY A 432 -9.63 18.77 -18.04
N ASN A 433 -8.61 18.50 -17.21
CA ASN A 433 -8.73 18.32 -15.77
C ASN A 433 -8.33 19.58 -15.00
N GLU A 434 -8.42 20.78 -15.59
CA GLU A 434 -8.02 22.04 -14.94
C GLU A 434 -9.03 22.50 -13.87
N GLU A 435 -10.32 22.23 -14.07
CA GLU A 435 -11.38 22.54 -13.10
C GLU A 435 -11.27 21.61 -11.88
N THR A 436 -11.27 22.20 -10.68
CA THR A 436 -11.28 21.46 -9.41
C THR A 436 -12.69 21.36 -8.87
N ARG A 437 -13.16 20.14 -8.61
CA ARG A 437 -14.53 19.87 -8.12
C ARG A 437 -14.53 19.45 -6.65
N HIS A 438 -15.19 20.22 -5.80
CA HIS A 438 -15.39 19.83 -4.41
C HIS A 438 -16.52 18.79 -4.29
N VAL A 439 -16.30 17.76 -3.46
CA VAL A 439 -17.18 16.59 -3.29
C VAL A 439 -17.28 16.26 -1.80
N ASP A 440 -18.23 16.88 -1.10
CA ASP A 440 -18.51 16.65 0.33
C ASP A 440 -19.10 15.25 0.58
N VAL A 441 -18.26 14.22 0.59
CA VAL A 441 -18.60 12.84 1.01
C VAL A 441 -18.30 12.58 2.50
N VAL A 442 -17.98 13.61 3.27
CA VAL A 442 -17.72 13.51 4.72
C VAL A 442 -18.99 13.85 5.49
N PHE A 443 -19.59 15.01 5.22
CA PHE A 443 -20.82 15.46 5.87
C PHE A 443 -22.08 15.09 5.07
N ARG A 444 -21.94 14.83 3.75
CA ARG A 444 -23.04 14.40 2.87
C ARG A 444 -22.73 13.10 2.08
N PRO A 445 -22.26 12.02 2.72
CA PRO A 445 -21.84 10.78 2.05
C PRO A 445 -22.91 10.15 1.14
N HIS A 446 -24.21 10.47 1.34
CA HIS A 446 -25.31 9.92 0.57
C HIS A 446 -25.81 10.82 -0.59
N GLU A 447 -25.34 12.07 -0.71
CA GLU A 447 -25.90 13.05 -1.65
C GLU A 447 -25.05 13.25 -2.92
N ILE A 448 -23.72 13.15 -2.82
CA ILE A 448 -22.80 13.53 -3.90
C ILE A 448 -22.05 12.31 -4.45
N ALA A 449 -22.05 12.14 -5.77
CA ALA A 449 -21.26 11.13 -6.47
C ALA A 449 -19.94 11.70 -6.99
N MET A 450 -18.88 10.89 -6.99
CA MET A 450 -17.60 11.29 -7.59
C MET A 450 -17.77 11.63 -9.08
N PRO A 451 -17.23 12.77 -9.56
CA PRO A 451 -17.24 13.10 -10.97
C PRO A 451 -16.57 12.01 -11.81
N LYS A 452 -17.25 11.59 -12.88
CA LYS A 452 -16.72 10.63 -13.86
C LYS A 452 -16.01 11.39 -14.97
N ASN A 453 -14.83 10.91 -15.35
CA ASN A 453 -13.89 11.44 -16.34
C ASN A 453 -14.11 12.92 -16.74
N THR A 454 -13.53 13.86 -16.00
CA THR A 454 -13.54 15.28 -16.41
C THR A 454 -12.56 15.59 -17.55
N GLY A 455 -11.50 14.78 -17.71
CA GLY A 455 -10.42 15.04 -18.65
C GLY A 455 -10.78 14.90 -20.13
N THR A 456 -10.06 15.62 -20.97
CA THR A 456 -10.18 15.58 -22.45
C THR A 456 -9.81 14.22 -23.02
N TYR A 457 -8.89 13.50 -22.37
CA TYR A 457 -8.30 12.26 -22.89
C TYR A 457 -8.51 11.08 -21.94
N ARG A 458 -8.94 9.96 -22.51
CA ARG A 458 -9.03 8.66 -21.84
C ARG A 458 -7.66 7.98 -21.84
N VAL A 459 -6.79 8.40 -20.93
CA VAL A 459 -5.41 7.88 -20.79
C VAL A 459 -5.40 6.36 -20.64
N ASP A 460 -6.36 5.82 -19.89
CA ASP A 460 -6.61 4.38 -19.73
C ASP A 460 -6.82 3.67 -21.08
N GLU A 461 -7.72 4.18 -21.91
CA GLU A 461 -8.00 3.62 -23.24
C GLU A 461 -6.84 3.86 -24.22
N ILE A 462 -6.12 5.00 -24.10
CA ILE A 462 -4.96 5.36 -24.92
C ILE A 462 -3.79 4.39 -24.67
N LEU A 463 -3.44 4.12 -23.41
CA LEU A 463 -2.33 3.23 -23.07
C LEU A 463 -2.61 1.79 -23.52
N ILE A 464 -3.84 1.31 -23.28
CA ILE A 464 -4.30 -0.01 -23.75
C ILE A 464 -4.25 -0.10 -25.29
N GLN A 465 -4.70 0.93 -26.00
CA GLN A 465 -4.73 0.92 -27.47
C GLN A 465 -3.33 1.06 -28.09
N ALA A 466 -2.43 1.82 -27.48
CA ALA A 466 -1.03 1.94 -27.90
C ALA A 466 -0.29 0.61 -27.73
N ALA A 467 -0.40 -0.02 -26.56
CA ALA A 467 0.23 -1.32 -26.29
C ALA A 467 -0.24 -2.41 -27.26
N LYS A 468 -1.55 -2.45 -27.58
CA LYS A 468 -2.15 -3.37 -28.56
C LYS A 468 -1.71 -3.15 -30.00
N THR A 469 -1.23 -1.96 -30.36
CA THR A 469 -0.80 -1.62 -31.74
C THR A 469 0.71 -1.51 -31.91
N LEU A 470 1.48 -1.58 -30.82
CA LEU A 470 2.94 -1.58 -30.82
C LEU A 470 3.59 -2.62 -31.75
N PRO A 471 3.11 -3.89 -31.86
CA PRO A 471 3.71 -4.87 -32.78
C PRO A 471 3.59 -4.49 -34.27
N ASP A 472 2.59 -3.67 -34.63
CA ASP A 472 2.37 -3.18 -35.99
C ASP A 472 3.13 -1.87 -36.29
N GLY A 473 3.93 -1.38 -35.34
CA GLY A 473 4.82 -0.23 -35.49
C GLY A 473 4.18 1.14 -35.21
N ARG A 474 5.05 2.17 -35.18
CA ARG A 474 4.70 3.55 -34.80
C ARG A 474 3.52 4.15 -35.57
N GLU A 475 3.44 3.97 -36.89
CA GLU A 475 2.31 4.50 -37.66
C GLU A 475 1.00 3.72 -37.38
N ALA A 476 1.07 2.49 -36.88
CA ALA A 476 -0.11 1.76 -36.42
C ALA A 476 -0.64 2.31 -35.08
N ILE A 477 0.26 2.68 -34.16
CA ILE A 477 -0.09 3.43 -32.94
C ILE A 477 -0.77 4.75 -33.31
N GLU A 478 -0.19 5.55 -34.21
CA GLU A 478 -0.78 6.84 -34.62
C GLU A 478 -2.14 6.69 -35.32
N ARG A 479 -2.35 5.61 -36.08
CA ARG A 479 -3.67 5.29 -36.66
C ARG A 479 -4.67 4.82 -35.61
N GLY A 480 -4.27 3.93 -34.70
CA GLY A 480 -5.12 3.35 -33.67
C GLY A 480 -5.63 4.38 -32.65
N LEU A 481 -4.81 5.38 -32.34
CA LEU A 481 -5.18 6.45 -31.41
C LEU A 481 -6.01 7.59 -32.04
N ARG A 482 -6.40 7.50 -33.32
CA ARG A 482 -7.07 8.62 -34.03
C ARG A 482 -8.37 9.10 -33.38
N THR A 483 -9.15 8.20 -32.80
CA THR A 483 -10.41 8.53 -32.10
C THR A 483 -10.17 9.02 -30.67
N LEU A 484 -9.18 8.45 -29.98
CA LEU A 484 -8.85 8.76 -28.58
C LEU A 484 -8.04 10.05 -28.43
N ILE A 485 -7.23 10.40 -29.44
CA ILE A 485 -6.48 11.65 -29.52
C ILE A 485 -6.75 12.29 -30.90
N PRO A 486 -7.84 13.07 -31.06
CA PRO A 486 -8.20 13.66 -32.36
C PRO A 486 -7.12 14.61 -32.91
N ASN A 487 -6.48 15.39 -32.04
CA ASN A 487 -5.40 16.32 -32.41
C ASN A 487 -4.18 15.56 -32.95
N GLN A 488 -3.90 15.73 -34.24
CA GLN A 488 -2.83 15.01 -34.93
C GLN A 488 -1.43 15.26 -34.35
N LYS A 489 -1.09 16.50 -34.00
CA LYS A 489 0.24 16.82 -33.46
C LYS A 489 0.47 16.12 -32.11
N ILE A 490 -0.51 16.22 -31.21
CA ILE A 490 -0.50 15.56 -29.90
C ILE A 490 -0.38 14.04 -30.06
N ARG A 491 -1.15 13.45 -30.98
CA ARG A 491 -1.14 12.01 -31.25
C ARG A 491 0.19 11.53 -31.85
N GLN A 492 0.81 12.33 -32.71
CA GLN A 492 2.10 12.03 -33.33
C GLN A 492 3.24 12.09 -32.31
N THR A 493 3.33 13.13 -31.48
CA THR A 493 4.33 13.20 -30.40
C THR A 493 4.21 12.00 -29.45
N PHE A 494 2.99 11.69 -29.01
CA PHE A 494 2.73 10.54 -28.14
C PHE A 494 3.11 9.20 -28.80
N ALA A 495 2.70 8.96 -30.06
CA ALA A 495 3.00 7.71 -30.77
C ALA A 495 4.51 7.51 -31.00
N HIS A 496 5.26 8.59 -31.22
CA HIS A 496 6.73 8.56 -31.25
C HIS A 496 7.30 8.20 -29.87
N ALA A 497 6.96 8.97 -28.83
CA ALA A 497 7.47 8.75 -27.48
C ALA A 497 7.18 7.33 -26.96
N TYR A 498 5.98 6.81 -27.21
CA TYR A 498 5.58 5.45 -26.83
C TYR A 498 6.42 4.38 -27.57
N PHE A 499 6.58 4.52 -28.89
CA PHE A 499 7.34 3.57 -29.71
C PHE A 499 8.83 3.57 -29.36
N ASP A 500 9.44 4.75 -29.21
CA ASP A 500 10.86 4.89 -28.93
C ASP A 500 11.19 4.36 -27.53
N ALA A 501 10.37 4.69 -26.52
CA ALA A 501 10.53 4.18 -25.15
C ALA A 501 10.32 2.67 -25.06
N THR A 502 9.26 2.12 -25.66
CA THR A 502 9.03 0.66 -25.64
C THR A 502 10.07 -0.12 -26.46
N THR A 503 10.68 0.49 -27.48
CA THR A 503 11.84 -0.07 -28.18
C THR A 503 13.08 -0.12 -27.27
N GLU A 504 13.37 0.96 -26.54
CA GLU A 504 14.50 0.97 -25.58
C GLU A 504 14.29 -0.03 -24.44
N MET A 505 13.07 -0.11 -23.89
CA MET A 505 12.70 -1.14 -22.90
C MET A 505 12.83 -2.56 -23.48
N SER A 506 12.45 -2.78 -24.73
CA SER A 506 12.64 -4.08 -25.40
C SER A 506 14.12 -4.46 -25.53
N ASN A 507 14.98 -3.50 -25.86
CA ASN A 507 16.43 -3.68 -25.92
C ASN A 507 17.04 -3.89 -24.52
N ALA A 508 16.47 -3.27 -23.48
CA ALA A 508 16.89 -3.47 -22.10
C ALA A 508 16.59 -4.91 -21.63
N GLY A 509 15.34 -5.36 -21.78
CA GLY A 509 14.90 -6.70 -21.36
C GLY A 509 15.53 -7.85 -22.16
N ALA A 510 15.99 -7.60 -23.38
CA ALA A 510 16.79 -8.57 -24.14
C ALA A 510 18.09 -8.97 -23.42
N ARG A 511 18.64 -8.11 -22.55
CA ARG A 511 19.80 -8.41 -21.70
C ARG A 511 19.46 -9.38 -20.57
N ASP A 512 18.20 -9.38 -20.12
CA ASP A 512 17.63 -10.31 -19.14
C ASP A 512 17.07 -11.60 -19.77
N HIS A 513 17.40 -11.84 -21.06
CA HIS A 513 16.92 -12.94 -21.89
C HIS A 513 15.40 -12.92 -22.22
N VAL A 514 14.74 -11.77 -22.07
CA VAL A 514 13.33 -11.58 -22.45
C VAL A 514 13.25 -11.23 -23.93
N SER A 515 12.48 -11.98 -24.73
CA SER A 515 12.34 -11.67 -26.16
C SER A 515 11.52 -10.38 -26.37
N PRO A 516 11.87 -9.49 -27.33
CA PRO A 516 11.11 -8.28 -27.62
C PRO A 516 9.61 -8.54 -27.87
N ARG A 517 9.27 -9.64 -28.55
CA ARG A 517 7.87 -10.02 -28.80
C ARG A 517 7.11 -10.42 -27.53
N ALA A 518 7.76 -11.15 -26.62
CA ALA A 518 7.14 -11.51 -25.35
C ALA A 518 7.00 -10.30 -24.42
N LEU A 519 7.96 -9.37 -24.46
CA LEU A 519 7.91 -8.11 -23.71
C LEU A 519 6.85 -7.14 -24.27
N GLN A 520 6.64 -7.10 -25.59
CA GLN A 520 5.50 -6.39 -26.20
C GLN A 520 4.14 -6.98 -25.77
N ALA A 521 4.04 -8.31 -25.64
CA ALA A 521 2.85 -8.95 -25.10
C ALA A 521 2.66 -8.62 -23.60
N PHE A 522 3.74 -8.60 -22.81
CA PHE A 522 3.71 -8.12 -21.41
C PHE A 522 3.17 -6.69 -21.33
N PHE A 523 3.66 -5.76 -22.16
CA PHE A 523 3.16 -4.38 -22.18
C PHE A 523 1.66 -4.31 -22.47
N ALA A 524 1.15 -5.14 -23.39
CA ALA A 524 -0.26 -5.18 -23.75
C ALA A 524 -1.17 -5.70 -22.62
N GLU A 525 -0.78 -6.78 -21.94
CA GLU A 525 -1.52 -7.28 -20.77
C GLU A 525 -1.38 -6.33 -19.57
N ALA A 526 -0.18 -5.81 -19.30
CA ALA A 526 0.09 -4.91 -18.17
C ALA A 526 -0.65 -3.58 -18.30
N ALA A 527 -0.76 -3.03 -19.51
CA ALA A 527 -1.58 -1.86 -19.77
C ALA A 527 -3.07 -2.13 -19.47
N VAL A 528 -3.58 -3.33 -19.73
CA VAL A 528 -4.98 -3.71 -19.41
C VAL A 528 -5.18 -3.86 -17.90
N VAL A 529 -4.30 -4.58 -17.20
CA VAL A 529 -4.42 -4.82 -15.75
C VAL A 529 -4.26 -3.51 -14.97
N ARG A 530 -3.24 -2.70 -15.30
CA ARG A 530 -2.89 -1.51 -14.49
C ARG A 530 -3.78 -0.30 -14.72
N ASN A 531 -4.47 -0.22 -15.86
CA ASN A 531 -5.48 0.80 -16.15
C ASN A 531 -6.92 0.33 -15.83
N ARG A 532 -7.09 -0.76 -15.06
CA ARG A 532 -8.38 -1.16 -14.50
C ARG A 532 -8.97 -0.01 -13.67
N LYS A 533 -10.28 0.22 -13.76
CA LYS A 533 -10.95 1.24 -12.93
C LYS A 533 -11.28 0.67 -11.55
N ARG A 534 -11.29 1.55 -10.53
CA ARG A 534 -11.56 1.23 -9.13
C ARG A 534 -12.91 1.81 -8.63
N PRO A 535 -14.05 1.53 -9.29
CA PRO A 535 -15.33 2.17 -8.95
C PRO A 535 -15.80 1.82 -7.54
N HIS A 536 -15.45 0.64 -7.04
CA HIS A 536 -15.83 0.17 -5.70
C HIS A 536 -15.10 0.91 -4.57
N LEU A 537 -13.91 1.47 -4.84
CA LEU A 537 -13.16 2.30 -3.88
C LEU A 537 -13.48 3.80 -4.01
N MET A 538 -14.40 4.21 -4.89
CA MET A 538 -14.86 5.59 -4.94
C MET A 538 -15.76 5.85 -3.73
N ARG A 539 -15.32 6.70 -2.80
CA ARG A 539 -16.10 7.07 -1.60
C ARG A 539 -17.37 7.74 -2.08
N SER A 540 -18.50 7.09 -1.81
CA SER A 540 -19.75 7.31 -2.50
C SER A 540 -20.95 6.83 -1.68
N PRO A 541 -22.17 7.28 -2.01
CA PRO A 541 -23.40 6.83 -1.37
C PRO A 541 -23.58 5.31 -1.35
N GLU A 542 -23.03 4.61 -2.35
CA GLU A 542 -23.17 3.17 -2.51
C GLU A 542 -22.12 2.38 -1.72
N PHE A 543 -20.85 2.82 -1.70
CA PHE A 543 -19.79 2.15 -0.93
C PHE A 543 -20.05 2.23 0.59
N VAL A 544 -20.55 3.37 1.09
CA VAL A 544 -20.97 3.51 2.49
C VAL A 544 -22.15 2.58 2.80
N ARG A 545 -23.20 2.59 1.97
CA ARG A 545 -24.38 1.71 2.18
C ARG A 545 -24.07 0.22 2.06
N GLU A 546 -23.14 -0.19 1.20
CA GLU A 546 -22.75 -1.59 1.13
C GLU A 546 -21.91 -2.01 2.35
N SER A 547 -21.02 -1.13 2.83
CA SER A 547 -20.31 -1.34 4.10
C SER A 547 -21.30 -1.50 5.27
N GLU A 548 -22.32 -0.64 5.34
CA GLU A 548 -23.42 -0.77 6.31
C GLU A 548 -24.15 -2.12 6.18
N ARG A 549 -24.55 -2.54 4.96
CA ARG A 549 -25.21 -3.84 4.70
C ARG A 549 -24.33 -5.06 5.01
N VAL A 550 -23.01 -4.96 4.81
CA VAL A 550 -22.05 -6.01 5.18
C VAL A 550 -22.02 -6.18 6.70
N TRP A 551 -21.95 -5.06 7.44
CA TRP A 551 -22.00 -5.10 8.90
C TRP A 551 -23.36 -5.57 9.43
N ASP A 552 -24.46 -5.07 8.87
CA ASP A 552 -25.84 -5.48 9.20
C ASP A 552 -26.08 -6.98 8.99
N ARG A 553 -25.48 -7.57 7.95
CA ARG A 553 -25.51 -9.03 7.72
C ARG A 553 -24.75 -9.77 8.80
N PHE A 554 -23.55 -9.32 9.15
CA PHE A 554 -22.77 -9.87 10.24
C PHE A 554 -23.56 -9.84 11.56
N GLU A 555 -24.18 -8.72 11.95
CA GLU A 555 -24.89 -8.64 13.23
C GLU A 555 -26.12 -9.56 13.29
N LYS A 556 -26.87 -9.66 12.18
CA LYS A 556 -28.08 -10.50 12.08
C LYS A 556 -27.79 -12.00 11.99
N SER A 557 -26.61 -12.39 11.50
CA SER A 557 -26.23 -13.81 11.31
C SER A 557 -25.18 -14.32 12.30
N GLN A 558 -24.44 -13.41 12.95
CA GLN A 558 -23.20 -13.65 13.68
C GLN A 558 -22.07 -14.27 12.83
N ASP A 559 -22.18 -14.23 11.49
CA ASP A 559 -21.11 -14.70 10.60
C ASP A 559 -20.00 -13.64 10.46
N VAL A 560 -18.95 -13.81 11.27
CA VAL A 560 -17.72 -13.01 11.19
C VAL A 560 -17.03 -13.06 9.82
N ASN A 561 -17.36 -14.04 8.96
CA ASN A 561 -16.81 -14.11 7.61
C ASN A 561 -17.48 -13.15 6.63
N ALA A 562 -18.65 -12.57 6.95
CA ALA A 562 -19.31 -11.61 6.07
C ALA A 562 -18.45 -10.36 5.83
N VAL A 563 -17.84 -9.83 6.90
CA VAL A 563 -16.90 -8.69 6.84
C VAL A 563 -15.58 -9.10 6.17
N GLN A 564 -15.00 -10.24 6.57
CA GLN A 564 -13.76 -10.74 5.97
C GLN A 564 -13.89 -10.93 4.45
N THR A 565 -14.92 -11.63 3.99
CA THR A 565 -15.11 -11.97 2.58
C THR A 565 -15.31 -10.70 1.73
N TYR A 566 -16.02 -9.71 2.25
CA TYR A 566 -16.19 -8.44 1.57
C TYR A 566 -14.87 -7.68 1.42
N ILE A 567 -14.09 -7.53 2.49
CA ILE A 567 -12.82 -6.81 2.46
C ILE A 567 -11.81 -7.56 1.56
N ASP A 568 -11.69 -8.87 1.69
CA ASP A 568 -10.76 -9.67 0.88
C ASP A 568 -11.12 -9.58 -0.63
N SER A 569 -12.41 -9.69 -1.00
CA SER A 569 -12.87 -9.53 -2.40
C SER A 569 -12.55 -8.12 -2.93
N MET A 570 -12.87 -7.08 -2.15
CA MET A 570 -12.60 -5.69 -2.50
C MET A 570 -11.10 -5.41 -2.71
N VAL A 571 -10.21 -6.12 -2.02
CA VAL A 571 -8.75 -6.04 -2.24
C VAL A 571 -8.37 -6.71 -3.57
N GLU A 572 -8.78 -7.95 -3.81
CA GLU A 572 -8.46 -8.68 -5.06
C GLU A 572 -9.02 -8.00 -6.32
N GLU A 573 -10.20 -7.37 -6.20
CA GLU A 573 -10.85 -6.60 -7.26
C GLU A 573 -10.17 -5.28 -7.60
N ASN A 574 -9.33 -4.72 -6.71
CA ASN A 574 -8.78 -3.37 -6.88
C ASN A 574 -7.24 -3.29 -6.90
N VAL A 575 -6.47 -4.26 -6.40
CA VAL A 575 -5.00 -4.29 -6.57
C VAL A 575 -4.63 -4.46 -8.05
N HIS A 576 -3.65 -3.72 -8.58
CA HIS A 576 -3.27 -3.73 -10.00
C HIS A 576 -1.90 -4.38 -10.28
N ASP A 577 -1.05 -4.52 -9.26
CA ASP A 577 0.28 -5.12 -9.38
C ASP A 577 0.63 -5.75 -8.03
N PHE A 578 1.15 -6.98 -8.03
CA PHE A 578 1.46 -7.72 -6.81
C PHE A 578 2.97 -7.66 -6.55
N PRO A 579 3.44 -7.06 -5.44
CA PRO A 579 4.86 -6.77 -5.21
C PRO A 579 5.72 -8.01 -4.94
N ASP A 580 5.12 -9.19 -4.82
CA ASP A 580 5.76 -10.49 -4.61
C ASP A 580 5.83 -11.36 -5.88
N ALA A 581 5.42 -10.83 -7.04
CA ALA A 581 5.60 -11.44 -8.35
C ALA A 581 7.09 -11.49 -8.75
N SER A 582 7.51 -12.47 -9.55
CA SER A 582 8.90 -12.53 -10.02
C SER A 582 9.19 -11.49 -11.10
N PRO A 583 10.45 -11.05 -11.28
CA PRO A 583 10.84 -10.17 -12.37
C PRO A 583 10.37 -10.64 -13.75
N PHE A 584 9.72 -9.73 -14.49
CA PHE A 584 9.04 -9.95 -15.77
C PHE A 584 7.77 -10.82 -15.73
N GLN A 585 7.17 -11.01 -14.55
CA GLN A 585 5.85 -11.61 -14.39
C GLN A 585 4.77 -10.57 -14.11
N LEU A 586 3.60 -10.74 -14.72
CA LEU A 586 2.40 -9.96 -14.47
C LEU A 586 1.30 -10.89 -13.97
N VAL A 587 0.78 -10.63 -12.77
CA VAL A 587 -0.44 -11.29 -12.29
C VAL A 587 -1.64 -10.70 -13.02
N ILE A 588 -2.36 -11.52 -13.77
CA ILE A 588 -3.54 -11.15 -14.55
C ILE A 588 -4.79 -11.19 -13.67
N ASP A 589 -4.87 -12.25 -12.86
CA ASP A 589 -5.94 -12.53 -11.91
C ASP A 589 -5.36 -13.36 -10.74
N GLN A 590 -5.95 -13.18 -9.56
CA GLN A 590 -5.66 -13.95 -8.35
C GLN A 590 -6.99 -14.37 -7.73
N ALA A 591 -7.04 -15.59 -7.19
CA ALA A 591 -7.98 -15.97 -6.14
C ALA A 591 -7.17 -16.54 -4.96
N SER A 592 -7.28 -15.93 -3.79
CA SER A 592 -6.53 -16.34 -2.60
C SER A 592 -7.41 -16.88 -1.48
N ASN A 593 -6.77 -17.58 -0.55
CA ASN A 593 -7.30 -17.91 0.75
C ASN A 593 -6.32 -17.32 1.76
N THR A 594 -6.60 -16.08 2.15
CA THR A 594 -5.76 -15.29 3.04
C THR A 594 -5.44 -16.02 4.35
N PHE A 595 -6.41 -16.75 4.91
CA PHE A 595 -6.27 -17.54 6.13
C PHE A 595 -5.38 -18.79 5.97
N GLU A 596 -5.61 -19.63 4.96
CA GLU A 596 -4.75 -20.81 4.73
C GLU A 596 -3.36 -20.41 4.22
N GLY A 597 -3.24 -19.22 3.62
CA GLY A 597 -1.97 -18.67 3.16
C GLY A 597 -1.57 -19.16 1.78
N TYR A 598 -2.54 -19.42 0.89
CA TYR A 598 -2.25 -19.71 -0.52
C TYR A 598 -2.96 -18.74 -1.46
N ALA A 599 -2.38 -18.57 -2.64
CA ALA A 599 -2.96 -17.84 -3.77
C ALA A 599 -2.82 -18.67 -5.04
N LEU A 600 -3.91 -18.84 -5.78
CA LEU A 600 -3.82 -19.26 -7.18
C LEU A 600 -3.81 -18.01 -8.04
N ARG A 601 -2.75 -17.85 -8.84
CA ARG A 601 -2.55 -16.71 -9.74
C ARG A 601 -2.51 -17.19 -11.18
N ARG A 602 -3.19 -16.50 -12.09
CA ARG A 602 -2.84 -16.56 -13.50
C ARG A 602 -1.82 -15.48 -13.78
N VAL A 603 -0.72 -15.88 -14.41
CA VAL A 603 0.45 -15.04 -14.64
C VAL A 603 0.77 -15.03 -16.12
N PHE A 604 1.15 -13.87 -16.66
CA PHE A 604 1.90 -13.81 -17.91
C PHE A 604 3.39 -13.66 -17.58
N ASP A 605 4.24 -14.58 -18.03
CA ASP A 605 5.68 -14.55 -17.80
C ASP A 605 6.39 -14.18 -19.10
N ALA A 606 6.99 -12.99 -19.18
CA ALA A 606 7.61 -12.54 -20.44
C ALA A 606 8.87 -13.34 -20.81
N ARG A 607 9.44 -14.13 -19.87
CA ARG A 607 10.63 -14.96 -20.14
C ARG A 607 10.28 -16.18 -20.98
N SER A 608 9.12 -16.79 -20.77
CA SER A 608 8.54 -17.80 -21.66
C SER A 608 7.75 -17.18 -22.81
N GLY A 609 7.10 -16.04 -22.57
CA GLY A 609 6.10 -15.45 -23.46
C GLY A 609 4.74 -16.15 -23.40
N GLU A 610 4.51 -16.93 -22.34
CA GLU A 610 3.31 -17.74 -22.15
C GLU A 610 2.53 -17.31 -20.90
N PHE A 611 1.28 -17.76 -20.80
CA PHE A 611 0.53 -17.71 -19.55
C PHE A 611 0.86 -18.96 -18.72
N GLU A 612 1.03 -18.77 -17.43
CA GLU A 612 1.16 -19.83 -16.42
C GLU A 612 0.03 -19.72 -15.40
N THR A 613 -0.27 -20.82 -14.72
CA THR A 613 -1.05 -20.79 -13.47
C THR A 613 -0.12 -21.16 -12.33
N ILE A 614 0.04 -20.28 -11.34
CA ILE A 614 0.93 -20.47 -10.20
C ILE A 614 0.08 -20.69 -8.95
N LEU A 615 0.20 -21.87 -8.32
CA LEU A 615 -0.23 -22.05 -6.95
C LEU A 615 0.93 -21.66 -6.03
N ARG A 616 0.78 -20.54 -5.33
CA ARG A 616 1.71 -20.04 -4.33
C ARG A 616 1.18 -20.36 -2.93
N ILE A 617 2.05 -20.81 -2.04
CA ILE A 617 1.77 -21.12 -0.64
C ILE A 617 2.79 -20.39 0.22
N ASP A 618 2.36 -19.57 1.18
CA ASP A 618 3.24 -18.89 2.12
C ASP A 618 3.65 -19.83 3.26
N THR A 619 4.95 -19.95 3.50
CA THR A 619 5.53 -20.97 4.40
C THR A 619 6.13 -20.40 5.69
N GLY A 620 5.92 -19.11 5.97
CA GLY A 620 6.17 -18.47 7.27
C GLY A 620 7.53 -18.83 7.90
N GLY A 621 8.57 -18.91 7.10
CA GLY A 621 9.82 -19.60 7.44
C GLY A 621 9.81 -21.08 7.03
N ASN A 622 9.48 -21.97 7.97
CA ASN A 622 9.69 -23.43 7.83
C ASN A 622 8.41 -24.30 7.84
N ARG A 623 7.19 -23.71 7.86
CA ARG A 623 5.92 -24.45 7.85
C ARG A 623 4.87 -23.76 6.98
N GLY A 624 4.36 -24.47 5.99
CA GLY A 624 3.19 -24.05 5.21
C GLY A 624 1.94 -24.86 5.59
N ASN A 625 0.77 -24.35 5.23
CA ASN A 625 -0.46 -25.13 5.21
C ASN A 625 -1.12 -25.00 3.83
N LEU A 626 -1.82 -26.05 3.40
CA LEU A 626 -2.65 -26.02 2.21
C LEU A 626 -3.82 -26.99 2.37
N LEU A 627 -5.05 -26.50 2.17
CA LEU A 627 -6.30 -27.26 2.29
C LEU A 627 -6.51 -27.85 3.70
N GLY A 628 -6.01 -27.15 4.72
CA GLY A 628 -6.04 -27.58 6.12
C GLY A 628 -4.92 -28.54 6.55
N PHE A 629 -4.00 -28.91 5.65
CA PHE A 629 -2.88 -29.82 5.97
C PHE A 629 -1.58 -29.06 6.26
N ASP A 630 -0.97 -29.36 7.39
CA ASP A 630 0.33 -28.82 7.81
C ASP A 630 1.50 -29.54 7.15
N PHE A 631 2.41 -28.78 6.56
CA PHE A 631 3.65 -29.28 5.96
C PHE A 631 4.85 -28.57 6.57
N LYS A 632 5.92 -29.33 6.89
CA LYS A 632 7.25 -28.70 6.97
C LYS A 632 7.66 -28.30 5.57
N LEU A 633 8.42 -27.20 5.45
CA LEU A 633 8.95 -26.73 4.17
C LEU A 633 9.69 -27.85 3.41
N ASP A 634 10.52 -28.64 4.08
CA ASP A 634 11.24 -29.77 3.46
C ASP A 634 10.33 -30.87 2.92
N ASP A 635 9.20 -31.14 3.57
CA ASP A 635 8.23 -32.15 3.15
C ASP A 635 7.41 -31.64 1.95
N LEU A 636 7.03 -30.36 1.98
CA LEU A 636 6.38 -29.67 0.87
C LEU A 636 7.32 -29.59 -0.36
N LEU A 637 8.61 -29.32 -0.17
CA LEU A 637 9.63 -29.30 -1.23
C LEU A 637 9.99 -30.67 -1.80
N ARG A 638 9.66 -31.76 -1.08
CA ARG A 638 9.74 -33.15 -1.59
C ARG A 638 8.42 -33.68 -2.18
N SER A 639 7.33 -32.91 -2.05
CA SER A 639 6.03 -33.27 -2.61
C SER A 639 5.95 -33.04 -4.13
N ARG A 640 4.84 -33.45 -4.73
CA ARG A 640 4.39 -32.94 -6.04
C ARG A 640 2.90 -32.64 -5.99
N VAL A 641 2.50 -31.57 -6.68
CA VAL A 641 1.09 -31.35 -7.03
C VAL A 641 0.78 -32.23 -8.23
N ILE A 642 -0.16 -33.15 -8.09
CA ILE A 642 -0.85 -33.79 -9.21
C ILE A 642 -2.01 -32.88 -9.59
N TYR A 643 -2.24 -32.70 -10.89
CA TYR A 643 -3.33 -31.87 -11.38
C TYR A 643 -4.12 -32.51 -12.52
N THR A 644 -5.39 -32.09 -12.63
CA THR A 644 -6.26 -32.37 -13.78
C THR A 644 -6.81 -31.07 -14.35
N LEU A 645 -6.63 -30.85 -15.65
CA LEU A 645 -7.02 -29.66 -16.43
C LEU A 645 -7.91 -30.09 -17.61
N GLY A 646 -9.20 -30.30 -17.33
CA GLY A 646 -10.11 -30.99 -18.24
C GLY A 646 -9.66 -32.45 -18.44
N HIS A 647 -9.22 -32.81 -19.66
CA HIS A 647 -8.69 -34.14 -19.97
C HIS A 647 -7.17 -34.29 -19.77
N MET A 648 -6.46 -33.21 -19.44
CA MET A 648 -5.00 -33.26 -19.23
C MET A 648 -4.70 -33.62 -17.78
N HIS A 649 -4.00 -34.72 -17.54
CA HIS A 649 -3.44 -35.06 -16.24
C HIS A 649 -1.93 -34.78 -16.25
N GLY A 650 -1.40 -34.24 -15.16
CA GLY A 650 0.03 -33.96 -15.03
C GLY A 650 0.46 -33.81 -13.58
N SER A 651 1.74 -33.50 -13.37
CA SER A 651 2.24 -33.13 -12.04
C SER A 651 3.28 -32.01 -12.11
N ALA A 652 3.17 -31.06 -11.19
CA ALA A 652 4.12 -29.97 -10.99
C ALA A 652 4.96 -30.22 -9.73
N PHE A 653 6.23 -29.84 -9.79
CA PHE A 653 7.14 -29.89 -8.65
C PHE A 653 7.23 -28.50 -7.99
N PRO A 654 7.47 -28.45 -6.66
CA PRO A 654 7.56 -27.22 -5.91
C PRO A 654 8.86 -26.47 -6.20
N LYS A 655 8.82 -25.14 -6.11
CA LYS A 655 9.98 -24.25 -6.12
C LYS A 655 9.88 -23.28 -4.94
N LYS A 656 10.93 -23.19 -4.10
CA LYS A 656 11.00 -22.12 -3.06
C LYS A 656 11.23 -20.77 -3.74
N VAL A 657 10.44 -19.76 -3.36
CA VAL A 657 10.51 -18.38 -3.85
C VAL A 657 10.32 -17.45 -2.65
N GLY A 658 11.42 -16.93 -2.11
CA GLY A 658 11.40 -16.22 -0.82
C GLY A 658 10.88 -17.12 0.30
N ASP A 659 9.94 -16.63 1.10
CA ASP A 659 9.26 -17.39 2.15
C ASP A 659 8.01 -18.16 1.67
N SER A 660 7.79 -18.25 0.36
CA SER A 660 6.69 -18.99 -0.26
C SER A 660 7.22 -20.20 -1.07
N VAL A 661 6.33 -21.15 -1.34
CA VAL A 661 6.56 -22.25 -2.29
C VAL A 661 5.57 -22.11 -3.45
N GLU A 662 6.07 -22.20 -4.67
CA GLU A 662 5.29 -22.08 -5.91
C GLU A 662 5.27 -23.41 -6.67
N PHE A 663 4.08 -23.81 -7.12
CA PHE A 663 3.88 -24.85 -8.13
C PHE A 663 3.41 -24.20 -9.43
N ARG A 664 4.22 -24.30 -10.48
CA ARG A 664 3.89 -23.77 -11.82
C ARG A 664 3.13 -24.83 -12.63
N LEU A 665 2.01 -24.43 -13.21
CA LEU A 665 1.03 -25.26 -13.89
C LEU A 665 0.75 -24.69 -15.29
N PRO A 666 0.47 -25.51 -16.31
CA PRO A 666 0.05 -25.02 -17.62
C PRO A 666 -1.24 -24.18 -17.52
N ALA A 667 -1.35 -23.11 -18.30
CA ALA A 667 -2.47 -22.16 -18.22
C ALA A 667 -3.85 -22.82 -18.25
N ALA A 668 -4.62 -22.63 -17.18
CA ALA A 668 -5.98 -23.13 -17.04
C ALA A 668 -7.00 -22.27 -17.83
N GLN A 669 -6.89 -22.22 -19.17
CA GLN A 669 -7.82 -21.45 -20.01
C GLN A 669 -9.26 -22.02 -19.97
N GLY A 670 -10.07 -21.54 -19.02
CA GLY A 670 -11.49 -21.88 -18.89
C GLY A 670 -11.78 -23.36 -18.61
N ARG A 671 -10.89 -24.07 -17.90
CA ARG A 671 -11.04 -25.50 -17.59
C ARG A 671 -11.15 -25.74 -16.09
N SER A 672 -12.00 -26.70 -15.72
CA SER A 672 -12.07 -27.20 -14.35
C SER A 672 -10.71 -27.75 -13.90
N PHE A 673 -10.30 -27.31 -12.73
CA PHE A 673 -9.04 -27.71 -12.09
C PHE A 673 -9.32 -28.61 -10.89
N ARG A 674 -8.58 -29.72 -10.80
CA ARG A 674 -8.43 -30.50 -9.57
C ARG A 674 -6.95 -30.54 -9.21
N LEU A 675 -6.65 -30.21 -7.96
CA LEU A 675 -5.37 -30.41 -7.31
C LEU A 675 -5.45 -31.68 -6.46
N ASP A 676 -4.39 -32.48 -6.40
CA ASP A 676 -4.16 -33.46 -5.34
C ASP A 676 -2.68 -33.40 -4.97
N ILE A 677 -2.32 -33.36 -3.69
CA ILE A 677 -0.91 -33.30 -3.28
C ILE A 677 -0.44 -34.72 -3.01
N ALA A 678 0.64 -35.15 -3.68
CA ALA A 678 1.33 -36.39 -3.35
C ALA A 678 2.58 -36.06 -2.53
N THR A 679 2.59 -36.44 -1.25
CA THR A 679 3.76 -36.34 -0.37
C THR A 679 4.81 -37.39 -0.72
N SER A 680 6.04 -37.23 -0.22
CA SER A 680 7.18 -38.09 -0.58
C SER A 680 7.10 -39.54 -0.08
N ASP A 681 6.23 -39.81 0.88
CA ASP A 681 5.87 -41.14 1.38
C ASP A 681 4.73 -41.80 0.57
N GLY A 682 4.18 -41.10 -0.43
CA GLY A 682 3.13 -41.61 -1.31
C GLY A 682 1.70 -41.39 -0.80
N HIS A 683 1.51 -40.71 0.34
CA HIS A 683 0.16 -40.28 0.74
C HIS A 683 -0.38 -39.25 -0.26
N LEU A 684 -1.57 -39.54 -0.79
CA LEU A 684 -2.37 -38.56 -1.53
C LEU A 684 -3.21 -37.80 -0.51
N ILE A 685 -2.98 -36.50 -0.43
CA ILE A 685 -3.88 -35.53 0.22
C ILE A 685 -4.85 -35.08 -0.87
N PRO A 686 -6.11 -35.59 -0.87
CA PRO A 686 -7.03 -35.34 -1.96
C PRO A 686 -7.53 -33.90 -1.89
N GLY A 687 -7.34 -33.13 -2.96
CA GLY A 687 -7.90 -31.79 -3.05
C GLY A 687 -9.39 -31.85 -3.38
N ASN A 688 -10.19 -32.30 -2.40
CA ASN A 688 -11.65 -32.26 -2.43
C ASN A 688 -12.21 -30.84 -2.29
N ALA A 689 -11.53 -29.84 -2.86
CA ALA A 689 -11.91 -28.42 -2.94
C ALA A 689 -13.08 -28.18 -3.93
N LYS A 690 -14.02 -29.14 -4.01
CA LYS A 690 -15.16 -29.20 -4.96
C LYS A 690 -16.24 -28.14 -4.73
N SER A 691 -16.08 -27.24 -3.76
CA SER A 691 -17.12 -26.30 -3.31
C SER A 691 -16.70 -24.84 -3.14
N ARG A 692 -15.39 -24.50 -3.10
CA ARG A 692 -14.92 -23.10 -2.93
C ARG A 692 -13.88 -22.67 -3.95
N VAL A 693 -12.67 -23.24 -3.96
CA VAL A 693 -11.61 -22.86 -4.91
C VAL A 693 -12.08 -23.08 -6.36
N ALA A 694 -12.65 -24.24 -6.65
CA ALA A 694 -13.24 -24.54 -7.95
C ALA A 694 -14.52 -23.73 -8.24
N ALA A 695 -15.22 -23.19 -7.23
CA ALA A 695 -16.42 -22.39 -7.44
C ALA A 695 -16.07 -20.94 -7.82
N ALA A 696 -15.13 -20.30 -7.11
CA ALA A 696 -14.63 -18.96 -7.44
C ALA A 696 -14.00 -18.92 -8.85
N LEU A 697 -13.24 -19.95 -9.21
CA LEU A 697 -12.52 -20.02 -10.49
C LEU A 697 -13.36 -20.54 -11.68
N LEU A 698 -14.60 -20.98 -11.48
CA LEU A 698 -15.44 -21.52 -12.56
C LEU A 698 -16.82 -20.88 -12.65
N GLY A 699 -17.43 -20.47 -11.54
CA GLY A 699 -18.71 -19.75 -11.56
C GLY A 699 -18.56 -18.35 -12.15
N GLU A 700 -17.59 -17.57 -11.68
CA GLU A 700 -17.35 -16.24 -12.25
C GLU A 700 -16.74 -16.27 -13.66
N TRP A 701 -15.96 -17.31 -13.97
CA TRP A 701 -15.25 -17.41 -15.25
C TRP A 701 -16.17 -17.86 -16.40
N SER A 702 -17.36 -18.39 -16.12
CA SER A 702 -18.43 -18.57 -17.12
C SER A 702 -19.39 -17.38 -17.19
N ASP A 703 -19.68 -16.74 -16.06
CA ASP A 703 -20.84 -15.85 -15.94
C ASP A 703 -20.50 -14.36 -16.05
N ARG A 704 -19.22 -13.97 -15.95
CA ARG A 704 -18.77 -12.66 -16.44
C ARG A 704 -19.03 -12.61 -17.95
N PRO A 705 -19.89 -11.71 -18.47
CA PRO A 705 -20.15 -11.63 -19.89
C PRO A 705 -18.84 -11.31 -20.61
N ALA A 706 -18.58 -12.02 -21.70
CA ALA A 706 -17.47 -11.71 -22.59
C ALA A 706 -17.75 -10.41 -23.37
N GLU A 707 -17.65 -9.27 -22.67
CA GLU A 707 -17.34 -7.99 -23.30
C GLU A 707 -16.15 -8.23 -24.24
N LYS A 708 -16.27 -7.72 -25.47
CA LYS A 708 -15.55 -8.25 -26.62
C LYS A 708 -14.08 -7.83 -26.62
N THR A 709 -13.30 -8.43 -25.74
CA THR A 709 -11.84 -8.56 -25.82
C THR A 709 -11.53 -9.39 -27.06
N SER A 710 -11.49 -8.68 -28.18
CA SER A 710 -11.37 -9.24 -29.52
C SER A 710 -9.96 -9.78 -29.75
N CYS A 711 -9.71 -10.99 -29.22
CA CYS A 711 -8.56 -11.84 -29.55
C CYS A 711 -8.28 -11.71 -31.06
N PRO A 712 -7.19 -11.02 -31.47
CA PRO A 712 -7.11 -10.45 -32.81
C PRO A 712 -7.21 -11.51 -33.90
N ASN A 713 -7.80 -11.12 -35.04
CA ASN A 713 -7.94 -12.01 -36.19
C ASN A 713 -6.60 -12.49 -36.78
N TRP A 714 -5.47 -11.92 -36.37
CA TRP A 714 -4.14 -12.48 -36.65
C TRP A 714 -3.72 -13.56 -35.64
N LEU A 715 -4.01 -13.38 -34.35
CA LEU A 715 -3.67 -14.35 -33.30
C LEU A 715 -4.48 -15.65 -33.46
N ARG A 716 -5.77 -15.55 -33.81
CA ARG A 716 -6.59 -16.70 -34.19
C ARG A 716 -6.02 -17.49 -35.39
N ARG A 717 -5.43 -16.80 -36.38
CA ARG A 717 -4.78 -17.42 -37.56
C ARG A 717 -3.39 -17.99 -37.28
N ALA A 718 -2.72 -17.52 -36.24
CA ALA A 718 -1.47 -18.11 -35.76
C ALA A 718 -1.74 -19.42 -35.03
N ILE A 719 -2.77 -19.44 -34.17
CA ILE A 719 -3.19 -20.64 -33.44
C ILE A 719 -3.77 -21.70 -34.40
N SER A 720 -4.56 -21.31 -35.42
CA SER A 720 -5.10 -22.25 -36.42
C SER A 720 -4.09 -22.70 -37.50
N ARG A 721 -2.78 -22.66 -37.20
CA ARG A 721 -1.68 -23.09 -38.08
C ARG A 721 -0.63 -23.94 -37.35
N PHE A 722 -0.85 -24.23 -36.07
CA PHE A 722 -0.32 -25.37 -35.35
C PHE A 722 -1.42 -26.43 -35.19
#